data_AF-A0A7S1F8Y9-F1
#
_entry.id   AF-A0A7S1F8Y9-F1
#
_cell.length_a   1.000
_cell.length_b   1.000
_cell.length_c   1.000
_cell.angle_alpha   90.00
_cell.angle_beta   90.00
_cell.angle_gamma   90.00
#
_symmetry.space_group_name_H-M   'P 1'
#
loop_
_entity.id
_entity.type
_entity.pdbx_description
1 polymer ?
#
loop_
_entity_poly.entity_id
_entity_poly.type
_entity_poly.pdbx_seq_one_letter_code
_entity_poly.pdbx_strand_id
1 'polypeptide(L)'
;HLFKGREVTMAKEAWSNEDRQAFKAVDGGGPAGVPAFVTQRVTAVRAVACGAVCVVVLAVFITVVCVAASASSSSSSSASTSSRSPLPECSTPAPSPTPATAGSYSAQLEGRCSGATLRQTTAVATVEACQALCSEEADCYFISHSSELTCKRYTKTDCDSLTTETDSPHTSYTKLDAPWQHIVVGTGSTASCTEATLSTAWELVKGQVRIDGVHPLAVIEFQCGPPCETATISMSTMLIMNRGGLTMKVNRQDYAAVVLDAQGLDRILVFGTLDFIGSHNRVLIQGAAVGKALVFEGLEFRNGRGTAAGDWLTLGGGACIYAGYGAEVTIKECIFSSCVSTGSGGAIAAESTGLHIYDTVFENNQAATGGGFWNNMIPDAWGEYNIGFTLKRCTFTSNQATNAGGGFVFQSSAIEDTYSALIQDITFTGNVVTTYQSISTIDRTLNGGGAALIRVGDTGTLEISNVLAEDNAAGNGGAFVLYVATTYLDRSTFRRGLSYGNLLYSGEQSVVGGGAFFVSGGPIEVRNCNFEDNVGKLGGAVSAQNAGIDFYDCSFHGNHARSHMETAYGNWDNRPNRAWEYGGYGGVLWQEQWGADGTQDGGDPSVHFYTYNRNVFQNNSADNAGAAFEGGLYDHSPTYALQHTLLFKNSAFCGNWMEEHPLGLGNGAGSKLTGGRHRFENVVFGGNVAATGTDTVNSRHDVRHCCCIGNEVAGHCANCFTCAADEEVYIDTDVPGMNGIPISDEACDGYAIVPSAPSLGYTACVASPVSTSCS
;
A
#
# COMPACT_ATOMS: atom_id res chain seq x y z
N HIS A 1 -44.45 -13.48 28.80
CA HIS A 1 -45.23 -14.64 28.36
C HIS A 1 -45.86 -14.34 26.99
N LEU A 2 -45.52 -15.15 25.98
CA LEU A 2 -46.18 -15.36 24.68
C LEU A 2 -46.43 -14.14 23.76
N PHE A 3 -45.67 -14.00 22.66
CA PHE A 3 -46.07 -14.52 21.35
C PHE A 3 -44.92 -14.46 20.32
N LYS A 4 -44.78 -15.57 19.57
CA LYS A 4 -43.87 -15.81 18.44
C LYS A 4 -44.50 -15.36 17.11
N GLY A 5 -43.65 -14.84 16.22
CA GLY A 5 -43.41 -15.44 14.90
C GLY A 5 -44.32 -15.04 13.73
N ARG A 6 -43.71 -14.45 12.69
CA ARG A 6 -43.88 -14.86 11.28
C ARG A 6 -42.75 -14.28 10.42
N GLU A 7 -41.93 -15.18 9.87
CA GLU A 7 -41.03 -14.94 8.75
C GLU A 7 -41.85 -14.68 7.47
N VAL A 8 -41.35 -13.78 6.62
CA VAL A 8 -41.79 -13.62 5.23
C VAL A 8 -40.57 -13.86 4.34
N THR A 9 -40.59 -14.97 3.63
CA THR A 9 -39.71 -15.28 2.51
C THR A 9 -40.20 -14.48 1.29
N MET A 10 -39.36 -13.65 0.68
CA MET A 10 -39.64 -13.06 -0.64
C MET A 10 -38.73 -13.68 -1.70
N ALA A 11 -39.38 -14.28 -2.68
CA ALA A 11 -38.78 -14.81 -3.89
C ALA A 11 -38.30 -13.66 -4.80
N LYS A 12 -37.10 -13.80 -5.35
CA LYS A 12 -36.60 -12.99 -6.48
C LYS A 12 -37.19 -13.56 -7.77
N GLU A 13 -38.11 -12.83 -8.39
CA GLU A 13 -38.51 -13.05 -9.78
C GLU A 13 -37.67 -12.19 -10.73
N ALA A 14 -37.29 -12.80 -11.84
CA ALA A 14 -36.45 -12.29 -12.90
C ALA A 14 -37.10 -11.12 -13.67
N TRP A 15 -36.30 -10.14 -14.08
CA TRP A 15 -36.70 -9.11 -15.04
C TRP A 15 -35.96 -9.35 -16.37
N SER A 16 -36.73 -9.45 -17.46
CA SER A 16 -36.27 -9.50 -18.84
C SER A 16 -36.28 -8.11 -19.48
N ASN A 17 -35.24 -7.80 -20.26
CA ASN A 17 -34.98 -6.53 -20.94
C ASN A 17 -35.78 -6.37 -22.25
N GLU A 18 -36.99 -5.79 -22.23
CA GLU A 18 -37.64 -5.51 -23.54
C GLU A 18 -38.53 -4.27 -23.72
N ASP A 19 -38.66 -3.33 -22.77
CA ASP A 19 -39.51 -2.15 -23.03
C ASP A 19 -38.93 -0.84 -22.48
N ARG A 20 -38.32 -0.02 -23.35
CA ARG A 20 -38.33 1.46 -23.22
C ARG A 20 -37.83 2.17 -24.50
N GLN A 21 -38.71 2.27 -25.50
CA GLN A 21 -38.75 3.42 -26.41
C GLN A 21 -40.15 4.05 -26.43
N ALA A 22 -40.17 5.39 -26.39
CA ALA A 22 -41.30 6.32 -26.62
C ALA A 22 -42.42 6.32 -25.55
N PHE A 23 -42.77 7.44 -24.90
CA PHE A 23 -43.43 8.60 -25.51
C PHE A 23 -43.39 9.88 -24.63
N LYS A 24 -43.72 10.99 -25.30
CA LYS A 24 -43.71 12.41 -24.93
C LYS A 24 -44.71 12.87 -23.85
N ALA A 25 -44.30 13.94 -23.15
CA ALA A 25 -45.01 15.19 -22.78
C ALA A 25 -46.46 15.16 -22.24
N VAL A 26 -46.66 15.70 -21.02
CA VAL A 26 -47.75 16.63 -20.63
C VAL A 26 -47.27 17.56 -19.50
N ASP A 27 -47.65 18.83 -19.62
CA ASP A 27 -47.46 19.99 -18.75
C ASP A 27 -47.90 19.88 -17.28
N GLY A 28 -47.32 20.74 -16.43
CA GLY A 28 -48.11 21.64 -15.59
C GLY A 28 -47.84 21.63 -14.07
N GLY A 29 -47.22 22.71 -13.57
CA GLY A 29 -47.41 23.18 -12.19
C GLY A 29 -46.14 23.54 -11.40
N GLY A 30 -45.71 24.80 -11.46
CA GLY A 30 -44.86 25.42 -10.42
C GLY A 30 -45.68 25.80 -9.16
N PRO A 31 -45.14 26.52 -8.14
CA PRO A 31 -43.99 27.45 -8.26
C PRO A 31 -42.99 27.54 -7.06
N ALA A 32 -41.94 28.36 -7.32
CA ALA A 32 -41.10 29.17 -6.41
C ALA A 32 -39.98 28.48 -5.60
N GLY A 33 -38.72 28.96 -5.58
CA GLY A 33 -38.07 30.11 -6.21
C GLY A 33 -36.61 30.21 -5.75
N VAL A 34 -35.68 30.54 -6.66
CA VAL A 34 -34.28 30.91 -6.38
C VAL A 34 -33.84 31.97 -7.41
N PRO A 35 -33.10 33.04 -7.04
CA PRO A 35 -32.85 34.18 -7.91
C PRO A 35 -31.69 33.96 -8.90
N ALA A 36 -31.84 34.63 -10.04
CA ALA A 36 -30.97 34.61 -11.21
C ALA A 36 -29.63 35.34 -11.00
N PHE A 37 -28.57 34.80 -11.62
CA PHE A 37 -27.39 35.56 -12.03
C PHE A 37 -27.26 35.54 -13.56
N VAL A 38 -27.08 36.75 -14.09
CA VAL A 38 -27.13 37.13 -15.51
C VAL A 38 -25.86 36.68 -16.23
N THR A 39 -26.05 35.98 -17.36
CA THR A 39 -25.01 35.71 -18.35
C THR A 39 -24.97 36.87 -19.36
N GLN A 40 -23.82 37.54 -19.49
CA GLN A 40 -23.53 38.40 -20.65
C GLN A 40 -22.42 37.75 -21.49
N ARG A 41 -22.79 37.31 -22.69
CA ARG A 41 -21.86 37.04 -23.80
C ARG A 41 -21.42 38.37 -24.40
N VAL A 42 -20.13 38.55 -24.63
CA VAL A 42 -19.61 39.48 -25.64
C VAL A 42 -18.73 38.70 -26.60
N THR A 43 -19.21 38.60 -27.83
CA THR A 43 -18.45 38.21 -29.01
C THR A 43 -17.86 39.48 -29.61
N ALA A 44 -16.54 39.53 -29.83
CA ALA A 44 -15.96 40.52 -30.74
C ALA A 44 -14.75 39.93 -31.47
N VAL A 45 -14.96 39.66 -32.76
CA VAL A 45 -13.93 39.47 -33.78
C VAL A 45 -13.52 40.84 -34.29
N ARG A 46 -12.21 41.13 -34.38
CA ARG A 46 -11.63 41.91 -35.49
C ARG A 46 -10.10 41.83 -35.50
N ALA A 47 -9.59 41.41 -36.66
CA ALA A 47 -8.21 41.65 -37.10
C ALA A 47 -8.04 43.10 -37.58
N VAL A 48 -6.82 43.63 -37.50
CA VAL A 48 -6.06 44.32 -38.58
C VAL A 48 -4.67 44.74 -38.04
N ALA A 49 -3.71 44.69 -38.95
CA ALA A 49 -2.26 44.70 -38.80
C ALA A 49 -1.57 46.09 -38.66
N CYS A 50 -0.25 45.98 -38.49
CA CYS A 50 0.84 46.92 -38.82
C CYS A 50 1.18 48.05 -37.83
N GLY A 51 2.44 48.01 -37.37
CA GLY A 51 3.12 49.14 -36.76
C GLY A 51 4.41 48.73 -36.05
N ALA A 52 5.53 48.78 -36.76
CA ALA A 52 6.88 48.67 -36.22
C ALA A 52 7.14 49.69 -35.10
N VAL A 53 8.06 49.39 -34.17
CA VAL A 53 9.18 50.27 -33.76
C VAL A 53 9.92 49.74 -32.51
N CYS A 54 11.25 49.70 -32.66
CA CYS A 54 12.34 49.76 -31.69
C CYS A 54 12.50 48.67 -30.61
N VAL A 55 13.44 47.78 -30.93
CA VAL A 55 14.32 47.06 -30.01
C VAL A 55 15.17 48.08 -29.21
N VAL A 56 15.06 48.03 -27.88
CA VAL A 56 16.08 48.54 -26.96
C VAL A 56 16.50 47.37 -26.07
N VAL A 57 17.65 46.81 -26.38
CA VAL A 57 18.33 45.81 -25.54
C VAL A 57 18.98 46.57 -24.38
N LEU A 58 18.53 46.34 -23.15
CA LEU A 58 19.29 46.68 -21.96
C LEU A 58 19.84 45.38 -21.36
N ALA A 59 21.10 45.10 -21.66
CA ALA A 59 21.86 44.02 -21.05
C ALA A 59 22.24 44.43 -19.62
N VAL A 60 21.72 43.72 -18.62
CA VAL A 60 22.21 43.77 -17.25
C VAL A 60 23.15 42.59 -17.05
N PHE A 61 24.45 42.88 -16.99
CA PHE A 61 25.49 41.94 -16.58
C PHE A 61 25.41 41.72 -15.06
N ILE A 62 24.97 40.55 -14.63
CA ILE A 62 25.25 40.05 -13.28
C ILE A 62 26.44 39.10 -13.39
N THR A 63 27.58 39.57 -12.90
CA THR A 63 28.81 38.78 -12.77
C THR A 63 28.68 37.98 -11.48
N VAL A 64 28.37 36.68 -11.55
CA VAL A 64 28.48 35.77 -10.41
C VAL A 64 29.92 35.29 -10.34
N VAL A 65 30.64 35.79 -9.34
CA VAL A 65 31.97 35.32 -8.96
C VAL A 65 31.81 33.99 -8.25
N CYS A 66 32.19 32.89 -8.90
CA CYS A 66 32.40 31.60 -8.23
C CYS A 66 33.66 31.70 -7.37
N VAL A 67 33.51 31.88 -6.07
CA VAL A 67 34.57 31.63 -5.09
C VAL A 67 34.54 30.15 -4.76
N ALA A 68 35.54 29.41 -5.25
CA ALA A 68 35.85 28.08 -4.79
C ALA A 68 36.39 28.15 -3.35
N ALA A 69 35.61 27.66 -2.39
CA ALA A 69 36.08 27.37 -1.05
C ALA A 69 36.00 25.86 -0.83
N SER A 70 37.13 25.20 -1.04
CA SER A 70 37.42 23.83 -0.67
C SER A 70 37.71 23.75 0.83
N ALA A 71 36.84 23.07 1.58
CA ALA A 71 37.19 22.42 2.84
C ALA A 71 36.13 21.35 3.15
N SER A 72 36.24 20.19 2.49
CA SER A 72 35.49 18.99 2.84
C SER A 72 36.12 18.35 4.07
N SER A 73 35.46 18.46 5.23
CA SER A 73 35.69 17.55 6.35
C SER A 73 35.10 16.19 5.98
N SER A 74 35.98 15.24 5.67
CA SER A 74 35.63 13.85 5.42
C SER A 74 35.15 13.18 6.71
N SER A 75 33.84 13.14 6.92
CA SER A 75 33.21 12.12 7.75
C SER A 75 33.03 10.88 6.87
N SER A 76 33.88 9.87 7.09
CA SER A 76 33.76 8.56 6.49
C SER A 76 32.49 7.87 6.99
N SER A 77 31.37 8.06 6.29
CA SER A 77 30.28 7.09 6.32
C SER A 77 30.72 5.91 5.48
N SER A 78 30.97 4.78 6.13
CA SER A 78 31.15 3.49 5.48
C SER A 78 29.84 3.14 4.76
N ALA A 79 29.73 3.51 3.49
CA ALA A 79 28.76 2.91 2.60
C ALA A 79 29.04 1.41 2.59
N SER A 80 28.18 0.63 3.24
CA SER A 80 28.18 -0.83 3.11
C SER A 80 27.80 -1.13 1.67
N THR A 81 28.79 -1.28 0.80
CA THR A 81 28.62 -1.98 -0.47
C THR A 81 28.15 -3.39 -0.14
N SER A 82 26.84 -3.59 -0.17
CA SER A 82 26.22 -4.91 -0.24
C SER A 82 26.82 -5.61 -1.45
N SER A 83 27.81 -6.47 -1.19
CA SER A 83 28.38 -7.33 -2.22
C SER A 83 27.29 -8.32 -2.60
N ARG A 84 26.69 -8.14 -3.80
CA ARG A 84 25.81 -9.13 -4.41
C ARG A 84 26.46 -10.51 -4.27
N SER A 85 25.73 -11.47 -3.69
CA SER A 85 26.09 -12.88 -3.81
C SER A 85 26.31 -13.20 -5.29
N PRO A 86 27.41 -13.89 -5.66
CA PRO A 86 27.63 -14.31 -7.03
C PRO A 86 26.43 -15.16 -7.48
N LEU A 87 25.94 -14.89 -8.71
CA LEU A 87 24.91 -15.70 -9.34
C LEU A 87 25.32 -17.18 -9.29
N PRO A 88 24.38 -18.12 -9.04
CA PRO A 88 24.68 -19.54 -9.03
C PRO A 88 25.42 -19.94 -10.31
N GLU A 89 26.45 -20.78 -10.16
CA GLU A 89 27.28 -21.23 -11.28
C GLU A 89 26.40 -21.81 -12.40
N CYS A 90 26.48 -21.21 -13.59
CA CYS A 90 25.67 -21.62 -14.73
C CYS A 90 26.16 -22.96 -15.27
N SER A 91 25.58 -24.04 -14.76
CA SER A 91 25.66 -25.34 -15.42
C SER A 91 24.78 -25.27 -16.67
N THR A 92 25.40 -25.21 -17.85
CA THR A 92 24.71 -25.31 -19.15
C THR A 92 23.83 -26.55 -19.18
N PRO A 93 22.49 -26.43 -19.21
CA PRO A 93 21.62 -27.57 -19.44
C PRO A 93 21.80 -28.05 -20.88
N ALA A 94 21.74 -29.36 -21.11
CA ALA A 94 21.64 -29.88 -22.47
C ALA A 94 20.35 -29.34 -23.13
N PRO A 95 20.38 -28.91 -24.40
CA PRO A 95 19.21 -28.36 -25.07
C PRO A 95 18.08 -29.40 -25.07
N SER A 96 16.98 -29.08 -24.39
CA SER A 96 15.75 -29.87 -24.45
C SER A 96 15.13 -29.76 -25.84
N PRO A 97 14.48 -30.83 -26.35
CA PRO A 97 13.81 -30.78 -27.64
C PRO A 97 12.74 -29.69 -27.64
N THR A 98 12.70 -28.89 -28.71
CA THR A 98 11.70 -27.84 -28.90
C THR A 98 10.30 -28.45 -28.86
N PRO A 99 9.43 -28.09 -27.89
CA PRO A 99 8.09 -28.62 -27.80
C PRO A 99 7.28 -28.26 -29.06
N ALA A 100 6.41 -29.17 -29.50
CA ALA A 100 5.40 -28.84 -30.51
C ALA A 100 4.56 -27.66 -30.01
N THR A 101 4.29 -26.68 -30.88
CA THR A 101 3.57 -25.45 -30.55
C THR A 101 2.17 -25.80 -30.05
N ALA A 102 1.97 -25.85 -28.74
CA ALA A 102 0.65 -25.98 -28.15
C ALA A 102 -0.19 -24.76 -28.57
N GLY A 103 -1.47 -24.99 -28.88
CA GLY A 103 -2.44 -23.92 -29.02
C GLY A 103 -2.48 -23.09 -27.74
N SER A 104 -2.85 -21.82 -27.88
CA SER A 104 -2.84 -20.90 -26.75
C SER A 104 -4.18 -20.93 -26.01
N TYR A 105 -4.12 -21.02 -24.68
CA TYR A 105 -5.30 -21.12 -23.81
C TYR A 105 -5.33 -19.96 -22.82
N SER A 106 -6.52 -19.43 -22.51
CA SER A 106 -6.73 -18.47 -21.42
C SER A 106 -7.52 -19.13 -20.30
N ALA A 107 -7.07 -18.97 -19.05
CA ALA A 107 -7.91 -19.28 -17.90
C ALA A 107 -9.19 -18.44 -17.97
N GLN A 108 -10.33 -19.04 -17.65
CA GLN A 108 -11.63 -18.35 -17.66
C GLN A 108 -12.24 -18.31 -16.26
N LEU A 109 -12.30 -19.47 -15.58
CA LEU A 109 -13.10 -19.65 -14.37
C LEU A 109 -12.53 -20.74 -13.45
N GLU A 110 -12.75 -20.59 -12.14
CA GLU A 110 -12.66 -21.69 -11.18
C GLU A 110 -13.82 -22.67 -11.39
N GLY A 111 -13.53 -23.96 -11.26
CA GLY A 111 -14.44 -25.07 -11.55
C GLY A 111 -14.18 -25.74 -12.90
N ARG A 112 -14.94 -26.81 -13.16
CA ARG A 112 -14.92 -27.53 -14.45
C ARG A 112 -16.13 -27.17 -15.30
N CYS A 113 -16.00 -27.28 -16.62
CA CYS A 113 -17.15 -27.24 -17.53
C CYS A 113 -18.15 -28.36 -17.15
N SER A 114 -19.44 -28.02 -17.09
CA SER A 114 -20.54 -28.93 -16.71
C SER A 114 -20.99 -29.88 -17.82
N GLY A 115 -20.60 -29.63 -19.08
CA GLY A 115 -20.93 -30.52 -20.19
C GLY A 115 -20.09 -31.78 -20.29
N ALA A 116 -20.35 -32.58 -21.33
CA ALA A 116 -19.63 -33.83 -21.57
C ALA A 116 -18.16 -33.55 -21.90
N THR A 117 -17.25 -34.24 -21.20
CA THR A 117 -15.83 -34.18 -21.56
C THR A 117 -15.61 -34.88 -22.90
N LEU A 118 -14.94 -34.22 -23.84
CA LEU A 118 -14.38 -34.85 -25.04
C LEU A 118 -13.46 -36.01 -24.64
N ARG A 119 -12.53 -35.77 -23.71
CA ARG A 119 -11.69 -36.78 -23.07
C ARG A 119 -11.24 -36.35 -21.68
N GLN A 120 -10.91 -37.33 -20.85
CA GLN A 120 -10.26 -37.12 -19.55
C GLN A 120 -8.96 -37.92 -19.50
N THR A 121 -7.87 -37.26 -19.11
CA THR A 121 -6.56 -37.87 -18.89
C THR A 121 -6.14 -37.65 -17.44
N THR A 122 -5.72 -38.71 -16.75
CA THR A 122 -5.16 -38.62 -15.39
C THR A 122 -3.64 -38.50 -15.44
N ALA A 123 -3.03 -38.09 -14.33
CA ALA A 123 -1.58 -37.92 -14.19
C ALA A 123 -0.97 -36.89 -15.16
N VAL A 124 -1.73 -35.86 -15.54
CA VAL A 124 -1.22 -34.74 -16.32
C VAL A 124 -0.64 -33.71 -15.33
N ALA A 125 0.69 -33.72 -15.20
CA ALA A 125 1.40 -32.98 -14.16
C ALA A 125 1.21 -31.45 -14.25
N THR A 126 1.06 -30.93 -15.47
CA THR A 126 1.03 -29.48 -15.70
C THR A 126 -0.11 -29.07 -16.63
N VAL A 127 -0.52 -27.81 -16.52
CA VAL A 127 -1.54 -27.21 -17.39
C VAL A 127 -1.05 -27.24 -18.84
N GLU A 128 0.22 -26.97 -19.10
CA GLU A 128 0.84 -26.95 -20.43
C GLU A 128 0.76 -28.32 -21.10
N ALA A 129 0.95 -29.41 -20.33
CA ALA A 129 0.76 -30.76 -20.83
C ALA A 129 -0.73 -31.03 -21.17
N CYS A 130 -1.66 -30.49 -20.38
CA CYS A 130 -3.09 -30.58 -20.68
C CYS A 130 -3.47 -29.77 -21.94
N GLN A 131 -2.87 -28.61 -22.13
CA GLN A 131 -3.02 -27.75 -23.31
C GLN A 131 -2.48 -28.45 -24.57
N ALA A 132 -1.29 -29.07 -24.48
CA ALA A 132 -0.72 -29.84 -25.59
C ALA A 132 -1.66 -30.99 -26.01
N LEU A 133 -2.20 -31.75 -25.05
CA LEU A 133 -3.18 -32.81 -25.31
C LEU A 133 -4.48 -32.31 -25.97
N CYS A 134 -4.90 -31.08 -25.68
CA CYS A 134 -6.06 -30.46 -26.32
C CYS A 134 -5.71 -29.82 -27.67
N SER A 135 -4.44 -29.50 -27.91
CA SER A 135 -3.97 -28.92 -29.17
C SER A 135 -3.87 -29.97 -30.28
N GLU A 136 -3.58 -31.22 -29.89
CA GLU A 136 -3.63 -32.40 -30.77
C GLU A 136 -5.05 -32.79 -31.19
N GLU A 137 -6.07 -32.29 -30.49
CA GLU A 137 -7.48 -32.57 -30.75
C GLU A 137 -8.14 -31.41 -31.49
N ALA A 138 -8.57 -31.66 -32.73
CA ALA A 138 -9.19 -30.66 -33.60
C ALA A 138 -10.45 -30.03 -32.96
N ASP A 139 -11.26 -30.84 -32.28
CA ASP A 139 -12.52 -30.41 -31.67
C ASP A 139 -12.35 -29.91 -30.24
N CYS A 140 -11.17 -30.05 -29.63
CA CYS A 140 -10.96 -29.61 -28.27
C CYS A 140 -10.84 -28.10 -28.23
N TYR A 141 -11.71 -27.46 -27.45
CA TYR A 141 -11.85 -26.02 -27.31
C TYR A 141 -11.75 -25.54 -25.86
N PHE A 142 -12.04 -26.38 -24.87
CA PHE A 142 -11.77 -26.05 -23.47
C PHE A 142 -10.99 -27.17 -22.80
N ILE A 143 -10.20 -26.81 -21.78
CA ILE A 143 -9.60 -27.76 -20.85
C ILE A 143 -10.00 -27.41 -19.42
N SER A 144 -10.07 -28.38 -18.52
CA SER A 144 -10.09 -28.15 -17.08
C SER A 144 -8.98 -28.97 -16.44
N HIS A 145 -8.05 -28.31 -15.76
CA HIS A 145 -6.92 -28.96 -15.07
C HIS A 145 -7.10 -28.85 -13.56
N SER A 146 -6.88 -29.95 -12.83
CA SER A 146 -7.03 -30.00 -11.37
C SER A 146 -5.71 -30.22 -10.63
N SER A 147 -5.69 -29.87 -9.35
CA SER A 147 -4.59 -30.23 -8.44
C SER A 147 -4.40 -31.75 -8.30
N GLU A 148 -5.43 -32.54 -8.59
CA GLU A 148 -5.37 -34.02 -8.64
C GLU A 148 -4.79 -34.54 -9.98
N LEU A 149 -4.10 -33.67 -10.73
CA LEU A 149 -3.42 -33.98 -12.00
C LEU A 149 -4.40 -34.53 -13.06
N THR A 150 -5.66 -34.09 -13.02
CA THR A 150 -6.68 -34.49 -13.99
C THR A 150 -6.82 -33.42 -15.05
N CYS A 151 -6.68 -33.82 -16.32
CA CYS A 151 -6.90 -32.98 -17.49
C CYS A 151 -8.18 -33.41 -18.18
N LYS A 152 -9.23 -32.59 -18.09
CA LYS A 152 -10.46 -32.73 -18.85
C LYS A 152 -10.41 -31.84 -20.08
N ARG A 153 -10.90 -32.34 -21.21
CA ARG A 153 -10.92 -31.67 -22.51
C ARG A 153 -12.36 -31.63 -23.00
N TYR A 154 -12.80 -30.55 -23.62
CA TYR A 154 -14.20 -30.31 -24.00
C TYR A 154 -14.29 -29.69 -25.39
N THR A 155 -15.38 -29.92 -26.10
CA THR A 155 -15.66 -29.20 -27.35
C THR A 155 -16.22 -27.81 -27.08
N LYS A 156 -16.30 -26.97 -28.12
CA LYS A 156 -16.86 -25.61 -28.00
C LYS A 156 -18.30 -25.62 -27.46
N THR A 157 -19.12 -26.57 -27.92
CA THR A 157 -20.52 -26.68 -27.50
C THR A 157 -20.70 -27.24 -26.09
N ASP A 158 -19.73 -27.99 -25.57
CA ASP A 158 -19.85 -28.66 -24.26
C ASP A 158 -19.57 -27.72 -23.08
N CYS A 159 -19.02 -26.53 -23.30
CA CYS A 159 -18.71 -25.57 -22.24
C CYS A 159 -19.22 -24.15 -22.53
N ASP A 160 -20.01 -23.96 -23.59
CA ASP A 160 -20.56 -22.64 -23.98
C ASP A 160 -21.63 -22.12 -22.98
N SER A 161 -22.22 -23.00 -22.17
CA SER A 161 -22.99 -22.57 -21.00
C SER A 161 -22.01 -22.33 -19.84
N LEU A 162 -21.82 -21.08 -19.45
CA LEU A 162 -21.00 -20.58 -18.32
C LEU A 162 -21.30 -21.21 -16.94
N THR A 163 -22.05 -22.31 -16.87
CA THR A 163 -22.25 -23.09 -15.67
C THR A 163 -21.01 -23.93 -15.41
N THR A 164 -20.06 -23.40 -14.64
CA THR A 164 -19.04 -24.24 -14.01
C THR A 164 -19.62 -24.93 -12.78
N GLU A 165 -19.27 -26.20 -12.55
CA GLU A 165 -19.49 -26.81 -11.25
C GLU A 165 -18.41 -26.28 -10.29
N THR A 166 -18.79 -25.35 -9.42
CA THR A 166 -17.90 -24.67 -8.46
C THR A 166 -17.34 -25.60 -7.39
N ASP A 167 -17.94 -26.79 -7.18
CA ASP A 167 -17.50 -27.79 -6.20
C ASP A 167 -16.32 -28.65 -6.67
N SER A 168 -15.65 -28.29 -7.76
CA SER A 168 -14.60 -29.09 -8.39
C SER A 168 -13.25 -28.36 -8.34
N PRO A 169 -12.13 -28.99 -7.91
CA PRO A 169 -10.82 -28.35 -7.74
C PRO A 169 -10.09 -28.12 -9.07
N HIS A 170 -10.84 -27.79 -10.12
CA HIS A 170 -10.32 -27.60 -11.47
C HIS A 170 -10.31 -26.11 -11.80
N THR A 171 -9.39 -25.71 -12.66
CA THR A 171 -9.42 -24.42 -13.35
C THR A 171 -9.71 -24.69 -14.81
N SER A 172 -10.70 -24.01 -15.38
CA SER A 172 -11.06 -24.14 -16.79
C SER A 172 -10.37 -23.09 -17.65
N TYR A 173 -9.89 -23.53 -18.82
CA TYR A 173 -9.20 -22.72 -19.81
C TYR A 173 -9.84 -22.89 -21.18
N THR A 174 -9.96 -21.81 -21.93
CA THR A 174 -10.49 -21.81 -23.31
C THR A 174 -9.37 -21.70 -24.31
N LYS A 175 -9.38 -22.57 -25.32
CA LYS A 175 -8.56 -22.51 -26.53
C LYS A 175 -9.01 -21.31 -27.32
N LEU A 176 -8.09 -20.40 -27.60
CA LEU A 176 -8.44 -19.19 -28.32
C LEU A 176 -8.51 -19.49 -29.83
N ASP A 177 -9.66 -19.15 -30.45
CA ASP A 177 -9.99 -19.41 -31.87
C ASP A 177 -8.99 -18.78 -32.86
N ALA A 178 -8.19 -17.80 -32.41
CA ALA A 178 -7.03 -17.31 -33.12
C ALA A 178 -5.78 -17.68 -32.32
N PRO A 179 -4.78 -18.36 -32.91
CA PRO A 179 -3.51 -18.59 -32.24
C PRO A 179 -2.99 -17.23 -31.77
N TRP A 180 -2.54 -17.14 -30.51
CA TRP A 180 -1.95 -15.90 -30.03
C TRP A 180 -0.83 -15.57 -30.99
N GLN A 181 -0.70 -14.28 -31.30
CA GLN A 181 0.44 -13.88 -32.08
C GLN A 181 1.66 -13.99 -31.20
N HIS A 182 2.37 -15.10 -31.37
CA HIS A 182 3.65 -15.32 -30.74
C HIS A 182 4.71 -14.70 -31.62
N ILE A 183 5.24 -13.56 -31.17
CA ILE A 183 6.24 -12.79 -31.88
C ILE A 183 7.54 -12.88 -31.09
N VAL A 184 8.61 -13.30 -31.74
CA VAL A 184 9.92 -13.43 -31.12
C VAL A 184 10.75 -12.17 -31.37
N VAL A 185 11.36 -11.64 -30.32
CA VAL A 185 12.38 -10.59 -30.39
C VAL A 185 13.74 -11.22 -30.13
N GLY A 186 14.63 -11.13 -31.10
CA GLY A 186 15.96 -11.75 -31.06
C GLY A 186 16.04 -13.07 -31.83
N THR A 187 17.25 -13.60 -31.91
CA THR A 187 17.60 -14.82 -32.64
C THR A 187 18.49 -15.76 -31.81
N GLY A 188 18.44 -15.63 -30.48
CA GLY A 188 19.32 -16.34 -29.54
C GLY A 188 20.71 -15.70 -29.34
N SER A 189 20.97 -14.52 -29.91
CA SER A 189 22.19 -13.73 -29.63
C SER A 189 21.84 -12.43 -28.92
N THR A 190 22.67 -11.96 -27.99
CA THR A 190 22.41 -10.69 -27.27
C THR A 190 22.33 -9.51 -28.23
N ALA A 191 23.20 -9.48 -29.25
CA ALA A 191 23.23 -8.44 -30.28
C ALA A 191 21.98 -8.39 -31.19
N SER A 192 21.20 -9.48 -31.25
CA SER A 192 19.98 -9.51 -32.05
C SER A 192 18.80 -8.80 -31.38
N CYS A 193 18.86 -8.58 -30.07
CA CYS A 193 17.83 -7.85 -29.33
C CYS A 193 18.13 -6.36 -29.35
N THR A 194 17.48 -5.67 -30.27
CA THR A 194 17.63 -4.23 -30.50
C THR A 194 16.29 -3.53 -30.41
N GLU A 195 16.29 -2.21 -30.24
CA GLU A 195 15.07 -1.41 -30.26
C GLU A 195 14.32 -1.58 -31.59
N ALA A 196 15.04 -1.70 -32.71
CA ALA A 196 14.44 -1.89 -34.03
C ALA A 196 13.67 -3.22 -34.14
N THR A 197 14.22 -4.32 -33.60
CA THR A 197 13.54 -5.62 -33.58
C THR A 197 12.32 -5.60 -32.66
N LEU A 198 12.42 -4.96 -31.49
CA LEU A 198 11.29 -4.80 -30.57
C LEU A 198 10.20 -3.91 -31.19
N SER A 199 10.57 -2.79 -31.82
CA SER A 199 9.63 -1.89 -32.51
C SER A 199 8.91 -2.59 -33.66
N THR A 200 9.60 -3.46 -34.40
CA THR A 200 8.98 -4.26 -35.46
C THR A 200 7.96 -5.25 -34.87
N ALA A 201 8.31 -5.94 -33.79
CA ALA A 201 7.38 -6.82 -33.09
C ALA A 201 6.17 -6.05 -32.55
N TRP A 202 6.40 -4.87 -31.98
CA TRP A 202 5.36 -3.99 -31.45
C TRP A 202 4.37 -3.53 -32.53
N GLU A 203 4.87 -3.07 -33.68
CA GLU A 203 4.02 -2.63 -34.80
C GLU A 203 3.25 -3.79 -35.44
N LEU A 204 3.77 -5.02 -35.39
CA LEU A 204 3.00 -6.21 -35.78
C LEU A 204 1.79 -6.42 -34.84
N VAL A 205 1.97 -6.31 -33.52
CA VAL A 205 0.85 -6.38 -32.56
C VAL A 205 -0.16 -5.25 -32.80
N LYS A 206 0.32 -4.02 -33.04
CA LYS A 206 -0.55 -2.87 -33.31
C LYS A 206 -1.27 -2.93 -34.66
N GLY A 207 -0.67 -3.49 -35.69
CA GLY A 207 -1.31 -3.59 -37.01
C GLY A 207 -2.54 -4.51 -37.03
N GLN A 208 -2.70 -5.34 -36.01
CA GLN A 208 -3.71 -6.39 -35.91
C GLN A 208 -4.96 -5.89 -35.20
N VAL A 209 -5.64 -4.91 -35.78
CA VAL A 209 -6.93 -4.43 -35.25
C VAL A 209 -8.03 -5.37 -35.74
N ARG A 210 -8.74 -6.06 -34.85
CA ARG A 210 -9.98 -6.77 -35.25
C ARG A 210 -11.05 -5.77 -35.67
N ILE A 211 -12.07 -6.23 -36.39
CA ILE A 211 -13.17 -5.40 -36.92
C ILE A 211 -13.90 -4.62 -35.80
N ASP A 212 -13.88 -5.12 -34.56
CA ASP A 212 -14.42 -4.48 -33.36
C ASP A 212 -13.49 -3.43 -32.72
N GLY A 213 -12.30 -3.19 -33.29
CA GLY A 213 -11.30 -2.29 -32.74
C GLY A 213 -10.52 -2.85 -31.55
N VAL A 214 -10.54 -4.17 -31.34
CA VAL A 214 -9.85 -4.86 -30.25
C VAL A 214 -8.66 -5.65 -30.79
N HIS A 215 -7.47 -5.41 -30.26
CA HIS A 215 -6.30 -6.22 -30.64
C HIS A 215 -6.42 -7.64 -30.08
N PRO A 216 -6.03 -8.69 -30.82
CA PRO A 216 -5.89 -10.02 -30.27
C PRO A 216 -4.82 -10.04 -29.17
N LEU A 217 -4.96 -10.96 -28.23
CA LEU A 217 -3.89 -11.26 -27.27
C LEU A 217 -2.61 -11.61 -28.03
N ALA A 218 -1.53 -10.90 -27.71
CA ALA A 218 -0.22 -11.12 -28.31
C ALA A 218 0.81 -11.49 -27.23
N VAL A 219 1.78 -12.32 -27.61
CA VAL A 219 2.96 -12.64 -26.80
C VAL A 219 4.18 -12.12 -27.55
N ILE A 220 4.93 -11.22 -26.91
CA ILE A 220 6.29 -10.87 -27.31
C ILE A 220 7.24 -11.66 -26.41
N GLU A 221 7.88 -12.67 -26.98
CA GLU A 221 8.90 -13.46 -26.28
C GLU A 221 10.29 -12.99 -26.69
N PHE A 222 11.11 -12.66 -25.70
CA PHE A 222 12.49 -12.30 -25.95
C PHE A 222 13.38 -13.55 -25.92
N GLN A 223 14.08 -13.77 -27.03
CA GLN A 223 15.07 -14.84 -27.20
C GLN A 223 16.43 -14.20 -27.43
N CYS A 224 16.91 -13.51 -26.41
CA CYS A 224 18.16 -12.74 -26.45
C CYS A 224 19.28 -13.55 -25.84
N GLY A 225 20.31 -13.91 -26.60
CA GLY A 225 21.54 -14.51 -26.03
C GLY A 225 21.36 -15.85 -25.32
N PRO A 226 22.48 -16.47 -24.88
CA PRO A 226 22.44 -17.62 -24.00
C PRO A 226 22.03 -17.21 -22.56
N PRO A 227 21.55 -18.17 -21.73
CA PRO A 227 21.20 -17.89 -20.35
C PRO A 227 22.40 -17.37 -19.56
N CYS A 228 22.13 -16.66 -18.47
CA CYS A 228 23.11 -15.99 -17.61
C CYS A 228 23.85 -14.78 -18.22
N GLU A 229 23.65 -14.47 -19.49
CA GLU A 229 24.04 -13.18 -20.04
C GLU A 229 22.97 -12.12 -19.74
N THR A 230 23.26 -10.87 -20.12
CA THR A 230 22.29 -9.77 -20.10
C THR A 230 22.28 -9.09 -21.47
N ALA A 231 21.10 -9.01 -22.09
CA ALA A 231 20.86 -8.24 -23.29
C ALA A 231 20.20 -6.91 -22.91
N THR A 232 20.87 -5.80 -23.18
CA THR A 232 20.31 -4.46 -22.96
C THR A 232 19.79 -3.89 -24.27
N ILE A 233 18.49 -3.59 -24.29
CA ILE A 233 17.84 -2.85 -25.36
C ILE A 233 17.75 -1.38 -24.92
N SER A 234 18.58 -0.53 -25.51
CA SER A 234 18.50 0.91 -25.31
C SER A 234 17.27 1.46 -26.03
N MET A 235 16.33 2.00 -25.26
CA MET A 235 15.06 2.54 -25.74
C MET A 235 15.22 4.05 -25.93
N SER A 236 15.02 4.51 -27.16
CA SER A 236 14.96 5.92 -27.53
C SER A 236 13.53 6.39 -27.84
N THR A 237 12.62 5.43 -28.02
CA THR A 237 11.23 5.65 -28.39
C THR A 237 10.27 5.02 -27.37
N MET A 238 9.20 5.76 -27.10
CA MET A 238 8.09 5.28 -26.27
C MET A 238 7.17 4.37 -27.09
N LEU A 239 6.87 3.19 -26.56
CA LEU A 239 5.98 2.22 -27.20
C LEU A 239 4.55 2.40 -26.65
N ILE A 240 3.64 2.81 -27.52
CA ILE A 240 2.24 3.11 -27.16
C ILE A 240 1.30 2.04 -27.75
N MET A 241 0.41 1.50 -26.93
CA MET A 241 -0.67 0.59 -27.33
C MET A 241 -2.01 1.05 -26.76
N ASN A 242 -2.97 1.36 -27.63
CA ASN A 242 -4.24 1.96 -27.20
C ASN A 242 -5.24 0.95 -26.63
N ARG A 243 -5.27 -0.28 -27.15
CA ARG A 243 -6.22 -1.36 -26.77
C ARG A 243 -5.56 -2.73 -26.92
N GLY A 244 -5.97 -3.71 -26.13
CA GLY A 244 -5.54 -5.11 -26.25
C GLY A 244 -4.86 -5.66 -25.01
N GLY A 245 -4.76 -6.99 -24.95
CA GLY A 245 -3.91 -7.69 -23.98
C GLY A 245 -2.56 -8.02 -24.59
N LEU A 246 -1.51 -7.92 -23.78
CA LEU A 246 -0.13 -8.16 -24.21
C LEU A 246 0.60 -8.91 -23.10
N THR A 247 1.27 -10.00 -23.48
CA THR A 247 2.32 -10.62 -22.66
C THR A 247 3.68 -10.27 -23.22
N MET A 248 4.55 -9.70 -22.41
CA MET A 248 5.98 -9.56 -22.72
C MET A 248 6.77 -10.42 -21.74
N LYS A 249 7.55 -11.38 -22.24
CA LYS A 249 8.24 -12.33 -21.39
C LYS A 249 9.61 -12.74 -21.88
N VAL A 250 10.46 -13.18 -20.97
CA VAL A 250 11.71 -13.88 -21.27
C VAL A 250 11.84 -15.11 -20.37
N ASN A 251 12.13 -16.27 -20.96
CA ASN A 251 12.53 -17.43 -20.17
C ASN A 251 14.02 -17.33 -19.81
N ARG A 252 14.32 -16.87 -18.59
CA ARG A 252 15.71 -16.68 -18.11
C ARG A 252 16.51 -17.98 -17.96
N GLN A 253 15.85 -19.15 -18.00
CA GLN A 253 16.54 -20.44 -18.00
C GLN A 253 17.14 -20.77 -19.38
N ASP A 254 16.50 -20.28 -20.44
CA ASP A 254 16.87 -20.58 -21.82
C ASP A 254 17.60 -19.42 -22.50
N TYR A 255 17.39 -18.18 -22.03
CA TYR A 255 17.87 -16.95 -22.67
C TYR A 255 18.44 -15.96 -21.65
N ALA A 256 19.21 -14.99 -22.15
CA ALA A 256 19.76 -13.89 -21.35
C ALA A 256 18.66 -13.07 -20.69
N ALA A 257 18.97 -12.47 -19.53
CA ALA A 257 18.11 -11.46 -18.94
C ALA A 257 17.97 -10.27 -19.91
N VAL A 258 16.77 -9.69 -20.00
CA VAL A 258 16.49 -8.58 -20.92
C VAL A 258 16.25 -7.32 -20.12
N VAL A 259 17.04 -6.29 -20.43
CA VAL A 259 16.94 -4.95 -19.84
C VAL A 259 16.39 -3.99 -20.89
N LEU A 260 15.25 -3.38 -20.60
CA LEU A 260 14.70 -2.25 -21.34
C LEU A 260 15.16 -0.96 -20.66
N ASP A 261 16.15 -0.30 -21.25
CA ASP A 261 16.82 0.87 -20.67
C ASP A 261 16.40 2.14 -21.41
N ALA A 262 15.60 2.98 -20.76
CA ALA A 262 15.14 4.25 -21.33
C ALA A 262 16.20 5.35 -21.34
N GLN A 263 17.40 5.13 -20.79
CA GLN A 263 18.52 6.08 -20.86
C GLN A 263 18.20 7.49 -20.27
N GLY A 264 17.25 7.58 -19.35
CA GLY A 264 16.76 8.85 -18.79
C GLY A 264 15.80 9.63 -19.71
N LEU A 265 15.37 9.01 -20.81
CA LEU A 265 14.37 9.53 -21.76
C LEU A 265 12.95 9.20 -21.28
N ASP A 266 11.96 9.52 -22.12
CA ASP A 266 10.54 9.30 -21.82
C ASP A 266 10.21 7.81 -21.56
N ARG A 267 8.98 7.55 -21.13
CA ARG A 267 8.50 6.23 -20.71
C ARG A 267 8.78 5.13 -21.74
N ILE A 268 8.99 3.91 -21.25
CA ILE A 268 9.20 2.74 -22.13
C ILE A 268 7.85 2.31 -22.72
N LEU A 269 6.87 2.01 -21.86
CA LEU A 269 5.59 1.43 -22.28
C LEU A 269 4.40 2.28 -21.80
N VAL A 270 3.47 2.53 -22.72
CA VAL A 270 2.19 3.21 -22.43
C VAL A 270 1.03 2.41 -22.98
N PHE A 271 0.12 2.03 -22.10
CA PHE A 271 -1.12 1.32 -22.43
C PHE A 271 -2.33 2.21 -22.18
N GLY A 272 -3.09 2.48 -23.23
CA GLY A 272 -4.18 3.47 -23.26
C GLY A 272 -3.86 4.64 -24.19
N THR A 273 -4.82 5.56 -24.32
CA THR A 273 -4.64 6.78 -25.12
C THR A 273 -4.04 7.89 -24.27
N LEU A 274 -3.07 8.60 -24.83
CA LEU A 274 -2.51 9.78 -24.17
C LEU A 274 -3.59 10.87 -24.06
N ASP A 275 -4.39 11.10 -25.10
CA ASP A 275 -5.36 12.21 -25.19
C ASP A 275 -6.50 12.22 -24.14
N PHE A 276 -6.68 11.18 -23.33
CA PHE A 276 -7.87 11.01 -22.46
C PHE A 276 -7.61 11.10 -20.95
N ILE A 277 -6.35 11.32 -20.55
CA ILE A 277 -5.92 11.34 -19.15
C ILE A 277 -6.47 12.62 -18.46
N GLY A 278 -7.54 12.47 -17.67
CA GLY A 278 -8.22 13.55 -16.93
C GLY A 278 -9.71 13.72 -17.24
N SER A 279 -10.20 13.14 -18.34
CA SER A 279 -11.64 12.93 -18.50
C SER A 279 -11.97 11.57 -17.89
N HIS A 280 -12.91 11.50 -16.95
CA HIS A 280 -13.41 10.23 -16.40
C HIS A 280 -14.15 9.37 -17.45
N ASN A 281 -13.90 9.60 -18.74
CA ASN A 281 -14.52 8.97 -19.88
C ASN A 281 -13.51 8.09 -20.64
N ARG A 282 -13.31 6.90 -20.07
CA ARG A 282 -13.08 5.59 -20.70
C ARG A 282 -11.87 5.43 -21.64
N VAL A 283 -10.75 4.92 -21.10
CA VAL A 283 -9.94 3.96 -21.86
C VAL A 283 -10.75 2.68 -21.95
N LEU A 284 -11.47 2.55 -23.06
CA LEU A 284 -12.33 1.43 -23.38
C LEU A 284 -11.49 0.17 -23.64
N ILE A 285 -11.11 -0.55 -22.58
CA ILE A 285 -11.30 -2.00 -22.61
C ILE A 285 -12.81 -2.26 -22.41
N GLN A 286 -13.67 -1.72 -23.28
CA GLN A 286 -15.12 -1.95 -23.11
C GLN A 286 -15.50 -3.34 -23.58
N GLY A 287 -16.38 -3.94 -22.77
CA GLY A 287 -17.14 -5.14 -23.04
C GLY A 287 -16.40 -6.39 -22.59
N ALA A 288 -16.93 -7.05 -21.55
CA ALA A 288 -17.02 -8.50 -21.26
C ALA A 288 -15.89 -9.46 -21.68
N ALA A 289 -14.76 -8.95 -22.16
CA ALA A 289 -13.68 -9.74 -22.72
C ALA A 289 -12.68 -9.99 -21.60
N VAL A 290 -13.10 -10.86 -20.69
CA VAL A 290 -12.24 -11.76 -19.93
C VAL A 290 -11.03 -12.13 -20.81
N GLY A 291 -9.82 -11.77 -20.40
CA GLY A 291 -8.59 -12.02 -21.15
C GLY A 291 -7.96 -10.82 -21.86
N LYS A 292 -7.92 -9.64 -21.25
CA LYS A 292 -7.15 -8.47 -21.76
C LYS A 292 -6.13 -7.96 -20.75
N ALA A 293 -5.43 -8.90 -20.12
CA ALA A 293 -4.38 -8.60 -19.15
C ALA A 293 -3.10 -8.09 -19.85
N LEU A 294 -2.41 -7.18 -19.18
CA LEU A 294 -1.02 -6.83 -19.45
C LEU A 294 -0.15 -7.71 -18.54
N VAL A 295 0.71 -8.52 -19.13
CA VAL A 295 1.58 -9.45 -18.39
C VAL A 295 3.03 -9.16 -18.71
N PHE A 296 3.83 -8.90 -17.68
CA PHE A 296 5.28 -8.73 -17.79
C PHE A 296 5.98 -9.79 -16.95
N GLU A 297 6.90 -10.54 -17.56
CA GLU A 297 7.54 -11.68 -16.92
C GLU A 297 9.05 -11.74 -17.21
N GLY A 298 9.87 -11.73 -16.16
CA GLY A 298 11.31 -11.91 -16.28
C GLY A 298 12.06 -10.69 -16.87
N LEU A 299 11.44 -9.51 -16.96
CA LEU A 299 12.04 -8.33 -17.59
C LEU A 299 12.67 -7.37 -16.57
N GLU A 300 13.70 -6.63 -16.98
CA GLU A 300 14.23 -5.48 -16.24
C GLU A 300 13.87 -4.19 -16.97
N PHE A 301 13.37 -3.21 -16.23
CA PHE A 301 13.06 -1.87 -16.72
C PHE A 301 13.90 -0.87 -15.93
N ARG A 302 14.61 0.03 -16.62
CA ARG A 302 15.41 1.02 -15.92
C ARG A 302 15.52 2.37 -16.61
N ASN A 303 15.88 3.37 -15.81
CA ASN A 303 16.16 4.75 -16.25
C ASN A 303 15.01 5.38 -17.03
N GLY A 304 13.76 4.95 -16.80
CA GLY A 304 12.58 5.60 -17.38
C GLY A 304 12.36 6.98 -16.77
N ARG A 305 11.85 7.93 -17.55
CA ARG A 305 11.49 9.27 -17.07
C ARG A 305 10.05 9.63 -17.37
N GLY A 306 9.24 9.76 -16.32
CA GLY A 306 7.88 10.27 -16.40
C GLY A 306 7.90 11.77 -16.17
N THR A 307 7.75 12.58 -17.22
CA THR A 307 7.63 14.04 -17.05
C THR A 307 6.17 14.46 -17.11
N ALA A 308 5.80 15.45 -16.28
CA ALA A 308 4.49 16.13 -16.32
C ALA A 308 4.43 17.21 -17.43
N ALA A 309 5.25 17.11 -18.48
CA ALA A 309 5.41 18.18 -19.46
C ALA A 309 4.31 18.16 -20.54
N GLY A 310 3.30 19.03 -20.41
CA GLY A 310 2.20 19.33 -21.36
C GLY A 310 0.88 19.62 -20.63
N ASP A 311 -0.29 19.46 -21.26
CA ASP A 311 -1.62 19.53 -20.58
C ASP A 311 -1.78 18.47 -19.45
N TRP A 312 -0.76 17.62 -19.29
CA TRP A 312 -0.57 16.43 -18.45
C TRP A 312 -0.20 16.71 -16.98
N LEU A 313 -0.49 17.91 -16.48
CA LEU A 313 0.02 18.45 -15.22
C LEU A 313 -0.41 17.68 -13.95
N THR A 314 -1.43 16.82 -14.03
CA THR A 314 -2.00 16.17 -12.84
C THR A 314 -1.55 14.75 -12.58
N LEU A 315 -1.01 14.01 -13.58
CA LEU A 315 -0.66 12.60 -13.35
C LEU A 315 0.79 12.24 -13.62
N GLY A 316 1.52 12.89 -14.54
CA GLY A 316 3.00 12.87 -14.67
C GLY A 316 3.72 11.51 -14.55
N GLY A 317 3.00 10.39 -14.61
CA GLY A 317 3.32 9.21 -13.80
C GLY A 317 3.83 8.01 -14.59
N GLY A 318 4.37 7.01 -13.88
CA GLY A 318 4.80 5.72 -14.43
C GLY A 318 5.99 5.86 -15.38
N ALA A 319 7.18 6.10 -14.84
CA ALA A 319 8.34 6.44 -15.67
C ALA A 319 8.81 5.29 -16.56
N CYS A 320 8.53 4.05 -16.18
CA CYS A 320 8.86 2.86 -16.96
C CYS A 320 7.59 2.28 -17.63
N ILE A 321 6.50 2.13 -16.88
CA ILE A 321 5.21 1.63 -17.39
C ILE A 321 4.07 2.55 -16.95
N TYR A 322 3.22 2.92 -17.89
CA TYR A 322 1.90 3.50 -17.62
C TYR A 322 0.79 2.58 -18.12
N ALA A 323 -0.13 2.21 -17.23
CA ALA A 323 -1.34 1.46 -17.55
C ALA A 323 -2.58 2.30 -17.22
N GLY A 324 -3.31 2.70 -18.26
CA GLY A 324 -4.51 3.52 -18.12
C GLY A 324 -5.70 2.78 -17.51
N TYR A 325 -6.81 3.52 -17.41
CA TYR A 325 -8.07 3.09 -16.79
C TYR A 325 -8.55 1.69 -17.23
N GLY A 326 -8.91 0.85 -16.26
CA GLY A 326 -9.57 -0.43 -16.51
C GLY A 326 -8.65 -1.58 -16.93
N ALA A 327 -7.34 -1.36 -16.93
CA ALA A 327 -6.37 -2.42 -17.22
C ALA A 327 -6.33 -3.48 -16.10
N GLU A 328 -6.10 -4.74 -16.46
CA GLU A 328 -5.65 -5.77 -15.53
C GLU A 328 -4.16 -5.97 -15.75
N VAL A 329 -3.34 -5.79 -14.71
CA VAL A 329 -1.88 -5.78 -14.84
C VAL A 329 -1.29 -6.87 -13.95
N THR A 330 -0.50 -7.76 -14.56
CA THR A 330 0.27 -8.80 -13.87
C THR A 330 1.76 -8.60 -14.13
N ILE A 331 2.55 -8.58 -13.07
CA ILE A 331 3.99 -8.40 -13.11
C ILE A 331 4.64 -9.53 -12.32
N LYS A 332 5.57 -10.25 -12.94
CA LYS A 332 6.23 -11.42 -12.35
C LYS A 332 7.73 -11.38 -12.62
N GLU A 333 8.53 -11.68 -11.62
CA GLU A 333 9.98 -11.88 -11.80
C GLU A 333 10.69 -10.68 -12.47
N CYS A 334 10.15 -9.48 -12.26
CA CYS A 334 10.62 -8.27 -12.90
C CYS A 334 11.53 -7.46 -11.97
N ILE A 335 12.30 -6.56 -12.56
CA ILE A 335 13.11 -5.57 -11.82
C ILE A 335 12.80 -4.18 -12.38
N PHE A 336 12.49 -3.24 -11.51
CA PHE A 336 12.33 -1.83 -11.84
C PHE A 336 13.35 -1.01 -11.08
N SER A 337 14.27 -0.36 -11.81
CA SER A 337 15.36 0.36 -11.19
C SER A 337 15.58 1.76 -11.75
N SER A 338 15.84 2.73 -10.87
CA SER A 338 16.17 4.11 -11.27
C SER A 338 15.14 4.77 -12.20
N CYS A 339 13.87 4.37 -12.13
CA CYS A 339 12.78 5.00 -12.86
C CYS A 339 12.36 6.27 -12.10
N VAL A 340 12.30 7.42 -12.78
CA VAL A 340 12.07 8.74 -12.16
C VAL A 340 10.85 9.43 -12.78
N SER A 341 9.82 9.67 -11.97
CA SER A 341 8.62 10.41 -12.35
C SER A 341 8.52 11.74 -11.59
N THR A 342 8.04 12.80 -12.25
CA THR A 342 7.66 14.05 -11.57
C THR A 342 6.22 14.01 -11.03
N GLY A 343 5.47 12.95 -11.30
CA GLY A 343 4.08 12.73 -10.87
C GLY A 343 3.96 11.45 -10.05
N SER A 344 2.99 10.60 -10.38
CA SER A 344 2.71 9.38 -9.62
C SER A 344 3.44 8.15 -10.15
N GLY A 345 3.95 7.27 -9.30
CA GLY A 345 4.54 5.99 -9.72
C GLY A 345 5.90 6.14 -10.37
N GLY A 346 6.97 5.94 -9.62
CA GLY A 346 8.32 6.13 -10.16
C GLY A 346 8.61 5.12 -11.25
N ALA A 347 8.37 3.83 -11.00
CA ALA A 347 8.42 2.81 -12.04
C ALA A 347 7.09 2.65 -12.78
N ILE A 348 6.01 2.44 -12.04
CA ILE A 348 4.70 2.09 -12.61
C ILE A 348 3.63 3.04 -12.10
N ALA A 349 2.81 3.55 -13.01
CA ALA A 349 1.52 4.15 -12.68
C ALA A 349 0.41 3.35 -13.34
N ALA A 350 -0.57 2.92 -12.53
CA ALA A 350 -1.68 2.11 -13.00
C ALA A 350 -3.02 2.65 -12.47
N GLU A 351 -3.97 2.85 -13.37
CA GLU A 351 -5.39 3.07 -13.05
C GLU A 351 -6.17 1.77 -13.33
N SER A 352 -5.70 0.68 -12.73
CA SER A 352 -6.15 -0.68 -13.06
C SER A 352 -7.42 -1.07 -12.33
N THR A 353 -8.18 -2.01 -12.89
CA THR A 353 -9.21 -2.76 -12.16
C THR A 353 -8.60 -3.89 -11.32
N GLY A 354 -7.43 -4.40 -11.72
CA GLY A 354 -6.66 -5.38 -10.95
C GLY A 354 -5.14 -5.20 -11.15
N LEU A 355 -4.38 -5.29 -10.05
CA LEU A 355 -2.92 -5.21 -10.06
C LEU A 355 -2.33 -6.35 -9.23
N HIS A 356 -1.59 -7.23 -9.90
CA HIS A 356 -0.98 -8.40 -9.28
C HIS A 356 0.52 -8.42 -9.55
N ILE A 357 1.32 -8.35 -8.48
CA ILE A 357 2.77 -8.27 -8.55
C ILE A 357 3.37 -9.40 -7.72
N TYR A 358 4.25 -10.19 -8.35
CA TYR A 358 4.89 -11.35 -7.77
C TYR A 358 6.40 -11.31 -8.01
N ASP A 359 7.19 -11.70 -7.01
CA ASP A 359 8.61 -12.03 -7.20
C ASP A 359 9.40 -10.87 -7.86
N THR A 360 9.04 -9.63 -7.54
CA THR A 360 9.49 -8.42 -8.25
C THR A 360 10.27 -7.48 -7.33
N VAL A 361 11.27 -6.81 -7.89
CA VAL A 361 12.11 -5.83 -7.18
C VAL A 361 11.85 -4.42 -7.69
N PHE A 362 11.65 -3.49 -6.77
CA PHE A 362 11.60 -2.05 -7.00
C PHE A 362 12.77 -1.39 -6.25
N GLU A 363 13.76 -0.86 -6.97
CA GLU A 363 14.93 -0.24 -6.36
C GLU A 363 15.24 1.16 -6.89
N ASN A 364 15.56 2.10 -6.00
CA ASN A 364 16.02 3.44 -6.36
C ASN A 364 15.06 4.20 -7.30
N ASN A 365 13.76 3.90 -7.25
CA ASN A 365 12.78 4.61 -8.06
C ASN A 365 12.32 5.89 -7.34
N GLN A 366 12.01 6.93 -8.11
CA GLN A 366 11.64 8.23 -7.56
C GLN A 366 10.33 8.74 -8.18
N ALA A 367 9.44 9.27 -7.35
CA ALA A 367 8.19 9.88 -7.79
C ALA A 367 7.81 11.09 -6.94
N ALA A 368 6.78 11.83 -7.36
CA ALA A 368 6.07 12.68 -6.42
C ALA A 368 5.24 11.84 -5.44
N THR A 369 4.57 10.80 -5.92
CA THR A 369 3.76 9.89 -5.10
C THR A 369 4.00 8.45 -5.54
N GLY A 370 4.31 7.53 -4.64
CA GLY A 370 4.55 6.12 -4.99
C GLY A 370 5.91 5.92 -5.66
N GLY A 371 7.00 5.96 -4.88
CA GLY A 371 8.37 5.94 -5.42
C GLY A 371 8.63 4.71 -6.29
N GLY A 372 8.24 3.52 -5.87
CA GLY A 372 8.21 2.31 -6.70
C GLY A 372 7.02 2.32 -7.67
N PHE A 373 5.80 2.25 -7.17
CA PHE A 373 4.61 2.35 -8.02
C PHE A 373 3.47 3.13 -7.36
N TRP A 374 2.54 3.56 -8.21
CA TRP A 374 1.27 4.16 -7.80
C TRP A 374 0.13 3.44 -8.50
N ASN A 375 -0.85 3.01 -7.71
CA ASN A 375 -2.07 2.42 -8.19
C ASN A 375 -3.28 3.16 -7.66
N ASN A 376 -4.16 3.56 -8.57
CA ASN A 376 -5.48 4.08 -8.26
C ASN A 376 -6.53 3.17 -8.89
N MET A 377 -6.99 2.22 -8.09
CA MET A 377 -8.00 1.27 -8.48
C MET A 377 -9.37 1.96 -8.52
N ILE A 378 -9.87 2.15 -9.73
CA ILE A 378 -11.19 2.72 -9.97
C ILE A 378 -12.02 1.62 -10.62
N PRO A 379 -13.01 1.03 -9.90
CA PRO A 379 -13.92 0.08 -10.52
C PRO A 379 -14.66 0.79 -11.65
N ASP A 380 -14.91 0.06 -12.73
CA ASP A 380 -15.81 0.56 -13.73
C ASP A 380 -17.25 0.38 -13.26
N ALA A 381 -18.14 1.30 -13.65
CA ALA A 381 -19.55 1.26 -13.24
C ALA A 381 -20.33 0.05 -13.82
N TRP A 382 -19.65 -0.91 -14.44
CA TRP A 382 -20.23 -2.03 -15.17
C TRP A 382 -20.07 -3.36 -14.44
N GLY A 383 -19.28 -3.42 -13.34
CA GLY A 383 -19.31 -4.54 -12.39
C GLY A 383 -18.77 -5.87 -12.92
N GLU A 384 -17.99 -5.86 -14.00
CA GLU A 384 -17.54 -7.08 -14.70
C GLU A 384 -16.08 -7.51 -14.41
N TYR A 385 -15.35 -6.82 -13.53
CA TYR A 385 -13.91 -7.07 -13.33
C TYR A 385 -13.61 -7.80 -12.03
N ASN A 386 -12.60 -8.67 -12.07
CA ASN A 386 -11.96 -9.19 -10.88
C ASN A 386 -11.18 -8.05 -10.19
N ILE A 387 -11.84 -7.38 -9.26
CA ILE A 387 -11.26 -6.31 -8.46
C ILE A 387 -10.30 -6.95 -7.46
N GLY A 388 -9.02 -6.63 -7.54
CA GLY A 388 -8.04 -7.21 -6.64
C GLY A 388 -6.68 -6.53 -6.69
N PHE A 389 -6.06 -6.45 -5.52
CA PHE A 389 -4.67 -6.02 -5.38
C PHE A 389 -3.90 -7.13 -4.68
N THR A 390 -2.86 -7.64 -5.36
CA THR A 390 -2.00 -8.69 -4.82
C THR A 390 -0.55 -8.29 -4.95
N LEU A 391 0.18 -8.30 -3.83
CA LEU A 391 1.61 -8.09 -3.78
C LEU A 391 2.23 -9.26 -3.01
N LYS A 392 3.04 -10.10 -3.66
CA LYS A 392 3.69 -11.25 -3.01
C LYS A 392 5.18 -11.37 -3.31
N ARG A 393 5.99 -11.70 -2.32
CA ARG A 393 7.43 -11.99 -2.48
C ARG A 393 8.18 -10.87 -3.22
N CYS A 394 7.86 -9.63 -2.90
CA CYS A 394 8.48 -8.47 -3.54
C CYS A 394 9.43 -7.74 -2.60
N THR A 395 10.36 -6.97 -3.17
CA THR A 395 11.31 -6.15 -2.42
C THR A 395 11.26 -4.71 -2.90
N PHE A 396 11.18 -3.77 -1.96
CA PHE A 396 11.21 -2.33 -2.19
C PHE A 396 12.41 -1.75 -1.45
N THR A 397 13.42 -1.29 -2.19
CA THR A 397 14.65 -0.78 -1.59
C THR A 397 14.97 0.63 -2.07
N SER A 398 15.20 1.55 -1.13
CA SER A 398 15.68 2.91 -1.43
C SER A 398 14.81 3.67 -2.44
N ASN A 399 13.51 3.37 -2.48
CA ASN A 399 12.57 4.14 -3.31
C ASN A 399 12.20 5.44 -2.58
N GLN A 400 11.99 6.49 -3.37
CA GLN A 400 11.78 7.84 -2.86
C GLN A 400 10.49 8.44 -3.42
N ALA A 401 9.65 8.99 -2.55
CA ALA A 401 8.56 9.86 -2.94
C ALA A 401 8.78 11.28 -2.40
N THR A 402 8.25 12.30 -3.06
CA THR A 402 8.18 13.64 -2.45
C THR A 402 7.03 13.71 -1.46
N ASN A 403 5.86 13.16 -1.80
CA ASN A 403 4.61 13.35 -1.07
C ASN A 403 4.23 12.08 -0.29
N ALA A 404 3.95 10.94 -0.93
CA ALA A 404 3.50 9.76 -0.17
C ALA A 404 3.96 8.45 -0.77
N GLY A 405 4.07 7.42 0.07
CA GLY A 405 4.39 6.06 -0.35
C GLY A 405 5.78 5.95 -0.96
N GLY A 406 6.83 6.02 -0.14
CA GLY A 406 8.21 5.92 -0.66
C GLY A 406 8.42 4.64 -1.47
N GLY A 407 7.94 3.49 -0.97
CA GLY A 407 7.87 2.24 -1.73
C GLY A 407 6.71 2.22 -2.72
N PHE A 408 5.46 2.36 -2.27
CA PHE A 408 4.32 2.47 -3.18
C PHE A 408 3.11 3.18 -2.59
N VAL A 409 2.17 3.53 -3.47
CA VAL A 409 0.83 3.97 -3.09
C VAL A 409 -0.21 3.07 -3.75
N PHE A 410 -1.14 2.58 -2.95
CA PHE A 410 -2.35 1.91 -3.41
C PHE A 410 -3.56 2.68 -2.90
N GLN A 411 -4.50 2.95 -3.79
CA GLN A 411 -5.77 3.57 -3.43
C GLN A 411 -6.90 2.91 -4.21
N SER A 412 -7.98 2.57 -3.51
CA SER A 412 -9.29 2.31 -4.12
C SER A 412 -10.21 3.52 -3.93
N SER A 413 -10.95 3.91 -4.96
CA SER A 413 -12.13 4.78 -4.79
C SER A 413 -13.28 4.00 -4.15
N ALA A 414 -14.19 4.64 -3.41
CA ALA A 414 -15.31 3.99 -2.71
C ALA A 414 -16.06 2.99 -3.62
N ILE A 415 -15.78 1.70 -3.45
CA ILE A 415 -16.42 0.60 -4.15
C ILE A 415 -17.57 0.16 -3.25
N GLU A 416 -18.79 0.06 -3.77
CA GLU A 416 -19.90 -0.56 -3.03
C GLU A 416 -19.65 -2.07 -2.82
N ASP A 417 -18.80 -2.67 -3.64
CA ASP A 417 -18.40 -4.07 -3.58
C ASP A 417 -17.26 -4.32 -2.58
N THR A 418 -17.33 -5.45 -1.89
CA THR A 418 -16.25 -5.97 -1.05
C THR A 418 -15.05 -6.35 -1.91
N TYR A 419 -13.88 -5.81 -1.61
CA TYR A 419 -12.63 -6.16 -2.27
C TYR A 419 -11.56 -6.52 -1.24
N SER A 420 -10.61 -7.34 -1.65
CA SER A 420 -9.46 -7.73 -0.82
C SER A 420 -8.16 -7.20 -1.41
N ALA A 421 -7.34 -6.62 -0.55
CA ALA A 421 -5.96 -6.24 -0.85
C ALA A 421 -5.05 -7.18 -0.04
N LEU A 422 -4.19 -7.93 -0.74
CA LEU A 422 -3.30 -8.92 -0.12
C LEU A 422 -1.84 -8.52 -0.31
N ILE A 423 -1.13 -8.37 0.81
CA ILE A 423 0.30 -8.06 0.86
C ILE A 423 0.98 -9.15 1.68
N GLN A 424 1.86 -9.94 1.04
CA GLN A 424 2.43 -11.12 1.67
C GLN A 424 3.91 -11.31 1.33
N ASP A 425 4.74 -11.65 2.33
CA ASP A 425 6.16 -11.97 2.14
C ASP A 425 6.94 -10.81 1.51
N ILE A 426 6.77 -9.58 2.03
CA ILE A 426 7.34 -8.36 1.44
C ILE A 426 8.46 -7.79 2.29
N THR A 427 9.50 -7.30 1.65
CA THR A 427 10.58 -6.52 2.30
C THR A 427 10.55 -5.07 1.83
N PHE A 428 10.50 -4.13 2.77
CA PHE A 428 10.67 -2.69 2.56
C PHE A 428 11.90 -2.20 3.31
N THR A 429 12.91 -1.73 2.60
CA THR A 429 14.16 -1.24 3.22
C THR A 429 14.54 0.14 2.71
N GLY A 430 14.71 1.10 3.62
CA GLY A 430 15.27 2.41 3.25
C GLY A 430 14.38 3.25 2.34
N ASN A 431 13.06 3.00 2.28
CA ASN A 431 12.16 3.78 1.45
C ASN A 431 11.75 5.06 2.18
N VAL A 432 11.74 6.19 1.46
CA VAL A 432 11.64 7.51 2.08
C VAL A 432 10.65 8.41 1.35
N VAL A 433 9.80 9.09 2.11
CA VAL A 433 9.11 10.30 1.68
C VAL A 433 9.96 11.50 2.07
N THR A 434 10.24 12.42 1.16
CA THR A 434 11.29 13.45 1.34
C THR A 434 10.80 14.89 1.39
N THR A 435 9.61 15.19 0.88
CA THR A 435 9.10 16.55 0.89
C THR A 435 8.06 16.73 1.98
N TYR A 436 8.31 17.74 2.80
CA TYR A 436 7.35 18.29 3.72
C TYR A 436 6.41 19.18 2.91
N GLN A 437 5.31 18.64 2.40
CA GLN A 437 4.31 19.52 1.79
C GLN A 437 3.64 20.36 2.88
N SER A 438 3.68 21.66 2.68
CA SER A 438 2.84 22.62 3.38
C SER A 438 1.38 22.36 2.98
N ILE A 439 0.69 21.54 3.76
CA ILE A 439 -0.73 21.25 3.51
C ILE A 439 -1.56 22.51 3.81
N SER A 440 -2.24 23.03 2.78
CA SER A 440 -3.17 24.17 2.91
C SER A 440 -4.52 23.76 3.51
N THR A 441 -4.77 22.45 3.59
CA THR A 441 -5.99 21.81 4.10
C THR A 441 -5.60 20.74 5.13
N ILE A 442 -6.52 20.39 6.03
CA ILE A 442 -6.33 19.42 7.14
C ILE A 442 -6.15 17.98 6.61
N ASP A 443 -5.83 17.80 5.32
CA ASP A 443 -5.66 16.47 4.75
C ASP A 443 -4.36 15.85 5.25
N ARG A 444 -4.45 15.19 6.41
CA ARG A 444 -3.38 14.46 7.10
C ARG A 444 -2.78 13.34 6.23
N THR A 445 -3.37 13.06 5.06
CA THR A 445 -3.01 11.93 4.18
C THR A 445 -1.78 12.19 3.30
N LEU A 446 -1.37 13.45 3.10
CA LEU A 446 -0.54 13.77 1.94
C LEU A 446 0.96 13.49 2.08
N ASN A 447 1.45 13.24 3.30
CA ASN A 447 2.90 13.14 3.59
C ASN A 447 3.24 11.93 4.47
N GLY A 448 3.17 10.70 3.95
CA GLY A 448 3.39 9.54 4.80
C GLY A 448 3.60 8.20 4.11
N GLY A 449 3.94 7.19 4.92
CA GLY A 449 4.12 5.81 4.50
C GLY A 449 5.44 5.61 3.77
N GLY A 450 6.57 5.74 4.48
CA GLY A 450 7.90 5.62 3.88
C GLY A 450 8.02 4.33 3.07
N ALA A 451 7.48 3.22 3.57
CA ALA A 451 7.26 2.01 2.79
C ALA A 451 6.01 2.11 1.90
N ALA A 452 4.82 2.34 2.47
CA ALA A 452 3.58 2.36 1.70
C ALA A 452 2.50 3.28 2.26
N LEU A 453 1.74 3.91 1.36
CA LEU A 453 0.43 4.47 1.67
C LEU A 453 -0.64 3.57 1.04
N ILE A 454 -1.57 3.11 1.87
CA ILE A 454 -2.63 2.19 1.45
C ILE A 454 -3.97 2.81 1.84
N ARG A 455 -4.80 3.10 0.83
CA ARG A 455 -6.18 3.51 1.00
C ARG A 455 -7.11 2.45 0.43
N VAL A 456 -7.88 1.87 1.34
CA VAL A 456 -8.91 0.87 1.10
C VAL A 456 -10.22 1.54 1.55
N GLY A 457 -11.03 2.00 0.59
CA GLY A 457 -12.42 2.42 0.83
C GLY A 457 -13.29 1.43 1.63
N ASP A 458 -14.44 1.94 2.07
CA ASP A 458 -15.23 1.53 3.26
C ASP A 458 -15.69 0.06 3.37
N THR A 459 -15.65 -0.71 2.28
CA THR A 459 -16.12 -2.10 2.23
C THR A 459 -14.97 -3.11 2.05
N GLY A 460 -13.73 -2.62 1.96
CA GLY A 460 -12.57 -3.46 1.64
C GLY A 460 -11.86 -4.05 2.85
N THR A 461 -11.25 -5.20 2.64
CA THR A 461 -10.36 -5.87 3.60
C THR A 461 -8.91 -5.76 3.13
N LEU A 462 -8.02 -5.36 4.04
CA LEU A 462 -6.58 -5.40 3.83
C LEU A 462 -5.96 -6.52 4.66
N GLU A 463 -5.27 -7.44 4.00
CA GLU A 463 -4.50 -8.51 4.64
C GLU A 463 -3.02 -8.27 4.40
N ILE A 464 -2.27 -8.10 5.48
CA ILE A 464 -0.82 -7.94 5.47
C ILE A 464 -0.22 -9.06 6.30
N SER A 465 0.69 -9.86 5.72
CA SER A 465 1.39 -10.87 6.49
C SER A 465 2.83 -11.12 6.05
N ASN A 466 3.67 -11.56 6.99
CA ASN A 466 5.07 -11.87 6.73
C ASN A 466 5.83 -10.68 6.11
N VAL A 467 5.63 -9.48 6.64
CA VAL A 467 6.28 -8.26 6.14
C VAL A 467 7.46 -7.88 7.03
N LEU A 468 8.58 -7.52 6.40
CA LEU A 468 9.68 -6.80 7.05
C LEU A 468 9.71 -5.37 6.51
N ALA A 469 9.50 -4.38 7.38
CA ALA A 469 9.68 -2.96 7.06
C ALA A 469 10.76 -2.36 7.97
N GLU A 470 11.89 -2.02 7.37
CA GLU A 470 13.10 -1.59 8.06
C GLU A 470 13.66 -0.28 7.49
N ASP A 471 14.09 0.63 8.35
CA ASP A 471 14.75 1.89 7.97
C ASP A 471 13.91 2.77 7.02
N ASN A 472 12.58 2.70 7.10
CA ASN A 472 11.69 3.52 6.28
C ASN A 472 11.36 4.85 6.98
N ALA A 473 11.25 5.94 6.23
CA ALA A 473 11.04 7.27 6.80
C ALA A 473 9.98 8.10 6.05
N ALA A 474 9.11 8.79 6.79
CA ALA A 474 8.12 9.70 6.22
C ALA A 474 7.59 10.73 7.23
N GLY A 475 6.74 11.65 6.78
CA GLY A 475 6.06 12.61 7.65
C GLY A 475 5.16 11.91 8.67
N ASN A 476 4.24 11.07 8.18
CA ASN A 476 3.35 10.22 8.97
C ASN A 476 3.63 8.75 8.67
N GLY A 477 3.78 7.90 9.69
CA GLY A 477 3.96 6.46 9.47
C GLY A 477 5.27 6.15 8.75
N GLY A 478 6.35 5.94 9.49
CA GLY A 478 7.66 5.69 8.87
C GLY A 478 7.64 4.49 7.93
N ALA A 479 6.93 3.42 8.28
CA ALA A 479 6.62 2.33 7.35
C ALA A 479 5.29 2.57 6.61
N PHE A 480 4.15 2.44 7.30
CA PHE A 480 2.84 2.46 6.65
C PHE A 480 1.94 3.60 7.10
N VAL A 481 1.18 4.09 6.13
CA VAL A 481 -0.03 4.87 6.33
C VAL A 481 -1.21 4.07 5.82
N LEU A 482 -2.18 3.79 6.70
CA LEU A 482 -3.35 2.97 6.39
C LEU A 482 -4.63 3.82 6.52
N TYR A 483 -5.44 3.84 5.46
CA TYR A 483 -6.79 4.41 5.43
C TYR A 483 -7.75 3.32 4.99
N VAL A 484 -8.24 2.54 5.94
CA VAL A 484 -8.74 1.19 5.70
C VAL A 484 -10.02 0.95 6.48
N ALA A 485 -10.94 0.16 5.91
CA ALA A 485 -12.16 -0.23 6.60
C ALA A 485 -11.94 -1.43 7.53
N THR A 486 -11.31 -2.50 7.08
CA THR A 486 -10.92 -3.63 7.93
C THR A 486 -9.50 -4.05 7.58
N THR A 487 -8.64 -4.25 8.59
CA THR A 487 -7.26 -4.69 8.36
C THR A 487 -6.86 -5.82 9.29
N TYR A 488 -6.21 -6.83 8.72
CA TYR A 488 -5.55 -7.92 9.43
C TYR A 488 -4.05 -7.85 9.15
N LEU A 489 -3.26 -7.70 10.20
CA LEU A 489 -1.81 -7.67 10.14
C LEU A 489 -1.25 -8.82 10.96
N ASP A 490 -0.40 -9.65 10.36
CA ASP A 490 0.08 -10.88 11.00
C ASP A 490 1.56 -11.15 10.72
N ARG A 491 2.29 -11.73 11.69
CA ARG A 491 3.69 -12.20 11.54
C ARG A 491 4.63 -11.17 10.87
N SER A 492 4.55 -9.91 11.26
CA SER A 492 5.28 -8.83 10.58
C SER A 492 6.19 -8.07 11.55
N THR A 493 7.31 -7.55 11.04
CA THR A 493 8.32 -6.81 11.81
C THR A 493 8.49 -5.41 11.24
N PHE A 494 8.33 -4.41 12.09
CA PHE A 494 8.50 -3.00 11.79
C PHE A 494 9.61 -2.46 12.66
N ARG A 495 10.74 -2.10 12.07
CA ARG A 495 11.89 -1.67 12.85
C ARG A 495 12.61 -0.46 12.28
N ARG A 496 13.07 0.40 13.19
CA ARG A 496 13.79 1.64 12.84
C ARG A 496 13.03 2.50 11.83
N GLY A 497 11.70 2.47 11.90
CA GLY A 497 10.85 3.39 11.16
C GLY A 497 10.93 4.78 11.78
N LEU A 498 11.01 5.81 10.93
CA LEU A 498 11.08 7.21 11.36
C LEU A 498 9.88 8.01 10.84
N SER A 499 9.06 8.52 11.75
CA SER A 499 8.01 9.50 11.44
C SER A 499 8.46 10.87 11.92
N TYR A 500 8.90 11.73 11.00
CA TYR A 500 9.49 13.03 11.32
C TYR A 500 8.47 14.18 11.42
N GLY A 501 7.18 13.92 11.16
CA GLY A 501 6.09 14.90 11.25
C GLY A 501 5.89 15.75 9.98
N ASN A 502 4.86 16.60 10.01
CA ASN A 502 4.47 17.46 8.89
C ASN A 502 4.51 18.95 9.26
N LEU A 503 4.75 19.80 8.27
CA LEU A 503 4.65 21.26 8.39
C LEU A 503 3.28 21.73 7.83
N LEU A 504 2.53 22.52 8.59
CA LEU A 504 1.36 23.25 8.09
C LEU A 504 1.81 24.50 7.33
N TYR A 505 0.93 24.99 6.45
CA TYR A 505 1.14 26.26 5.72
C TYR A 505 1.30 27.48 6.65
N SER A 506 0.73 27.43 7.86
CA SER A 506 0.95 28.47 8.87
C SER A 506 2.38 28.52 9.41
N GLY A 507 3.25 27.58 9.03
CA GLY A 507 4.55 27.35 9.66
C GLY A 507 4.44 26.63 11.00
N GLU A 508 3.22 26.40 11.49
CA GLU A 508 2.95 25.50 12.62
C GLU A 508 3.11 24.06 12.14
N GLN A 509 3.49 23.13 13.00
CA GLN A 509 3.68 21.74 12.57
C GLN A 509 2.37 20.96 12.80
N SER A 510 1.97 20.17 11.80
CA SER A 510 0.71 19.39 11.83
C SER A 510 0.88 18.14 12.68
N VAL A 511 -0.21 17.72 13.33
CA VAL A 511 -0.26 16.55 14.20
C VAL A 511 -0.20 15.26 13.33
N VAL A 512 0.98 14.67 13.09
CA VAL A 512 1.69 13.59 13.79
C VAL A 512 1.23 12.14 13.47
N GLY A 513 2.19 11.21 13.32
CA GLY A 513 1.98 9.77 13.24
C GLY A 513 3.01 8.91 13.99
N GLY A 514 2.91 7.59 13.83
CA GLY A 514 3.76 6.62 14.52
C GLY A 514 5.01 6.27 13.72
N GLY A 515 6.12 5.95 14.38
CA GLY A 515 7.38 5.62 13.72
C GLY A 515 7.27 4.44 12.74
N ALA A 516 6.48 3.42 13.08
CA ALA A 516 6.10 2.36 12.16
C ALA A 516 4.81 2.73 11.40
N PHE A 517 3.73 3.00 12.13
CA PHE A 517 2.39 3.12 11.57
C PHE A 517 1.71 4.43 11.89
N PHE A 518 0.99 4.90 10.89
CA PHE A 518 -0.15 5.76 11.09
C PHE A 518 -1.38 5.09 10.51
N VAL A 519 -2.43 4.96 11.31
CA VAL A 519 -3.71 4.42 10.81
C VAL A 519 -4.84 5.39 11.05
N SER A 520 -5.72 5.47 10.07
CA SER A 520 -6.96 6.23 10.14
C SER A 520 -8.14 5.39 9.65
N GLY A 521 -9.12 5.16 10.52
CA GLY A 521 -10.32 4.38 10.20
C GLY A 521 -10.20 2.87 10.45
N GLY A 522 -11.37 2.24 10.58
CA GLY A 522 -11.57 0.79 10.55
C GLY A 522 -11.20 0.02 11.84
N PRO A 523 -11.81 -1.16 12.08
CA PRO A 523 -11.21 -2.18 12.93
C PRO A 523 -9.92 -2.74 12.34
N ILE A 524 -8.91 -2.86 13.19
CA ILE A 524 -7.61 -3.41 12.86
C ILE A 524 -7.26 -4.45 13.89
N GLU A 525 -6.90 -5.61 13.39
CA GLU A 525 -6.38 -6.69 14.20
C GLU A 525 -4.90 -6.90 13.86
N VAL A 526 -4.04 -6.76 14.87
CA VAL A 526 -2.61 -6.99 14.74
C VAL A 526 -2.22 -8.21 15.56
N ARG A 527 -1.61 -9.19 14.92
CA ARG A 527 -1.20 -10.46 15.54
C ARG A 527 0.27 -10.78 15.29
N ASN A 528 0.95 -11.34 16.28
CA ASN A 528 2.31 -11.88 16.11
C ASN A 528 3.30 -10.88 15.47
N CYS A 529 3.20 -9.60 15.82
CA CYS A 529 4.01 -8.54 15.20
C CYS A 529 5.05 -7.97 16.16
N ASN A 530 6.17 -7.53 15.60
CA ASN A 530 7.26 -6.90 16.33
C ASN A 530 7.43 -5.44 15.88
N PHE A 531 7.52 -4.54 16.84
CA PHE A 531 7.78 -3.11 16.68
C PHE A 531 9.05 -2.75 17.43
N GLU A 532 10.14 -2.52 16.71
CA GLU A 532 11.47 -2.39 17.29
C GLU A 532 12.13 -1.06 16.91
N ASP A 533 12.62 -0.30 17.89
CA ASP A 533 13.46 0.88 17.65
C ASP A 533 12.81 1.93 16.72
N ASN A 534 11.48 2.00 16.67
CA ASN A 534 10.78 2.99 15.85
C ASN A 534 10.77 4.34 16.56
N VAL A 535 10.85 5.42 15.78
CA VAL A 535 10.82 6.78 16.30
C VAL A 535 9.68 7.52 15.61
N GLY A 536 8.71 7.96 16.39
CA GLY A 536 7.62 8.81 15.92
C GLY A 536 7.34 9.92 16.92
N LYS A 537 6.35 10.76 16.63
CA LYS A 537 6.05 11.92 17.48
C LYS A 537 4.82 11.72 18.38
N LEU A 538 3.76 10.99 17.98
CA LEU A 538 2.67 10.60 18.92
C LEU A 538 2.92 9.19 19.42
N GLY A 539 3.03 8.29 18.45
CA GLY A 539 3.40 6.90 18.68
C GLY A 539 4.88 6.71 18.38
N GLY A 540 5.66 6.20 19.32
CA GLY A 540 7.01 5.71 19.01
C GLY A 540 6.95 4.68 17.89
N ALA A 541 5.97 3.76 17.94
CA ALA A 541 5.69 2.81 16.88
C ALA A 541 4.38 3.13 16.14
N VAL A 542 3.25 3.23 16.84
CA VAL A 542 1.93 3.22 16.22
C VAL A 542 1.12 4.43 16.65
N SER A 543 0.52 5.11 15.68
CA SER A 543 -0.44 6.18 15.90
C SER A 543 -1.74 5.82 15.20
N ALA A 544 -2.85 5.83 15.94
CA ALA A 544 -4.17 5.46 15.46
C ALA A 544 -5.15 6.62 15.65
N GLN A 545 -5.82 7.05 14.58
CA GLN A 545 -6.82 8.11 14.58
C GLN A 545 -8.15 7.55 14.07
N ASN A 546 -9.23 7.64 14.85
CA ASN A 546 -10.54 7.12 14.45
C ASN A 546 -10.48 5.64 14.04
N ALA A 547 -9.58 4.87 14.65
CA ALA A 547 -9.35 3.46 14.35
C ALA A 547 -9.46 2.65 15.64
N GLY A 548 -10.12 1.49 15.54
CA GLY A 548 -10.16 0.52 16.63
C GLY A 548 -9.07 -0.51 16.41
N ILE A 549 -8.07 -0.56 17.28
CA ILE A 549 -6.94 -1.49 17.11
C ILE A 549 -6.87 -2.48 18.26
N ASP A 550 -6.89 -3.75 17.90
CA ASP A 550 -6.62 -4.88 18.80
C ASP A 550 -5.24 -5.45 18.53
N PHE A 551 -4.51 -5.79 19.59
CA PHE A 551 -3.18 -6.39 19.51
C PHE A 551 -3.15 -7.73 20.24
N TYR A 552 -2.63 -8.74 19.54
CA TYR A 552 -2.43 -10.09 20.07
C TYR A 552 -1.01 -10.55 19.81
N ASP A 553 -0.32 -11.08 20.83
CA ASP A 553 1.01 -11.68 20.65
C ASP A 553 2.04 -10.71 20.04
N CYS A 554 1.97 -9.41 20.36
CA CYS A 554 2.86 -8.41 19.79
C CYS A 554 3.94 -7.95 20.78
N SER A 555 5.08 -7.52 20.23
CA SER A 555 6.18 -6.93 20.99
C SER A 555 6.47 -5.50 20.55
N PHE A 556 6.67 -4.63 21.52
CA PHE A 556 7.02 -3.23 21.39
C PHE A 556 8.31 -2.99 22.15
N HIS A 557 9.44 -2.96 21.44
CA HIS A 557 10.77 -2.83 22.01
C HIS A 557 11.50 -1.57 21.55
N GLY A 558 12.09 -0.80 22.47
CA GLY A 558 13.02 0.27 22.09
C GLY A 558 12.40 1.42 21.30
N ASN A 559 11.07 1.55 21.27
CA ASN A 559 10.42 2.60 20.49
C ASN A 559 10.44 3.93 21.25
N HIS A 560 10.54 5.03 20.51
CA HIS A 560 10.75 6.36 21.06
C HIS A 560 9.72 7.36 20.51
N ALA A 561 8.87 7.90 21.39
CA ALA A 561 8.03 9.04 21.06
C ALA A 561 8.78 10.34 21.37
N ARG A 562 9.07 11.14 20.34
CA ARG A 562 9.85 12.38 20.49
C ARG A 562 9.10 13.59 19.98
N SER A 563 8.89 14.56 20.86
CA SER A 563 8.46 15.92 20.54
C SER A 563 9.54 16.72 19.78
N HIS A 564 10.81 16.30 19.92
CA HIS A 564 11.96 16.91 19.27
C HIS A 564 12.80 15.88 18.51
N MET A 565 13.01 16.11 17.21
CA MET A 565 13.83 15.24 16.36
C MET A 565 14.88 16.05 15.61
N GLU A 566 16.16 15.75 15.82
CA GLU A 566 17.22 16.17 14.92
C GLU A 566 17.37 15.12 13.82
N THR A 567 17.07 15.49 12.58
CA THR A 567 17.24 14.60 11.42
C THR A 567 18.23 15.22 10.44
N ALA A 568 18.73 14.41 9.50
CA ALA A 568 19.51 14.91 8.36
C ALA A 568 18.75 15.96 7.53
N TYR A 569 17.42 16.07 7.73
CA TYR A 569 16.53 17.00 7.04
C TYR A 569 16.25 18.28 7.84
N GLY A 570 16.73 18.41 9.08
CA GLY A 570 16.57 19.62 9.90
C GLY A 570 16.50 19.34 11.39
N ASN A 571 16.58 20.41 12.19
CA ASN A 571 16.24 20.35 13.61
C ASN A 571 14.73 20.61 13.77
N TRP A 572 14.00 19.61 14.26
CA TRP A 572 12.55 19.60 14.34
C TRP A 572 12.11 19.71 15.77
N ASP A 573 11.83 20.94 16.15
CA ASP A 573 11.31 21.26 17.46
C ASP A 573 9.82 21.54 17.34
N ASN A 574 9.02 20.57 17.78
CA ASN A 574 7.58 20.65 17.73
C ASN A 574 6.99 20.99 19.11
N ARG A 575 7.76 21.74 19.92
CA ARG A 575 7.25 22.35 21.14
C ARG A 575 5.94 23.07 20.82
N PRO A 576 4.83 22.67 21.44
CA PRO A 576 3.55 23.37 21.33
C PRO A 576 3.74 24.87 21.48
N ASN A 577 3.15 25.65 20.57
CA ASN A 577 2.90 27.08 20.83
C ASN A 577 1.48 27.29 21.40
N ARG A 578 0.64 26.24 21.46
CA ARG A 578 -0.77 26.32 21.85
C ARG A 578 -1.13 25.41 23.02
N ALA A 579 -1.87 25.97 23.99
CA ALA A 579 -2.26 25.37 25.27
C ALA A 579 -2.82 23.92 25.21
N TRP A 580 -3.47 23.54 24.10
CA TRP A 580 -4.08 22.22 23.91
C TRP A 580 -3.14 21.18 23.29
N GLU A 581 -2.07 21.61 22.61
CA GLU A 581 -0.98 20.71 22.16
C GLU A 581 -0.03 20.34 23.31
N TYR A 582 -0.14 21.02 24.47
CA TYR A 582 0.58 20.66 25.70
C TYR A 582 -0.05 19.49 26.47
N GLY A 583 -1.23 19.01 26.05
CA GLY A 583 -1.84 17.80 26.59
C GLY A 583 -1.21 16.58 25.97
N GLY A 584 -0.10 16.10 26.56
CA GLY A 584 0.46 14.75 26.42
C GLY A 584 0.41 14.14 25.02
N TYR A 585 1.53 14.17 24.31
CA TYR A 585 1.74 13.32 23.15
C TYR A 585 3.03 12.53 23.37
N GLY A 586 2.91 11.27 23.71
CA GLY A 586 4.00 10.36 23.94
C GLY A 586 3.53 8.98 24.34
N GLY A 587 4.16 7.98 23.73
CA GLY A 587 3.99 6.56 24.02
C GLY A 587 4.30 5.74 22.79
N VAL A 588 4.63 4.46 22.94
CA VAL A 588 4.84 3.60 21.76
C VAL A 588 3.61 3.52 20.90
N LEU A 589 2.46 3.38 21.57
CA LEU A 589 1.16 3.32 20.97
C LEU A 589 0.38 4.55 21.40
N TRP A 590 -0.06 5.32 20.41
CA TRP A 590 -0.97 6.42 20.60
C TRP A 590 -2.29 6.11 19.87
N GLN A 591 -3.41 6.28 20.56
CA GLN A 591 -4.74 6.05 20.00
C GLN A 591 -5.68 7.20 20.36
N GLU A 592 -6.33 7.75 19.33
CA GLU A 592 -7.30 8.83 19.44
C GLU A 592 -8.56 8.47 18.65
N GLN A 593 -9.73 8.76 19.22
CA GLN A 593 -11.01 8.64 18.53
C GLN A 593 -11.74 9.97 18.61
N TRP A 594 -12.05 10.54 17.45
CA TRP A 594 -12.87 11.74 17.33
C TRP A 594 -14.31 11.31 17.35
N GLY A 595 -15.10 11.90 18.25
CA GLY A 595 -16.55 11.75 18.25
C GLY A 595 -17.07 12.15 16.87
N ALA A 596 -17.46 11.17 16.06
CA ALA A 596 -17.99 11.40 14.73
C ALA A 596 -19.30 12.19 14.89
N ASP A 597 -19.29 13.46 14.50
CA ASP A 597 -20.47 14.30 14.44
C ASP A 597 -21.36 13.90 13.24
N GLY A 598 -21.87 12.68 13.26
CA GLY A 598 -23.22 12.43 12.73
C GLY A 598 -23.42 11.53 11.52
N THR A 599 -22.48 10.67 11.09
CA THR A 599 -22.81 9.73 9.98
C THR A 599 -22.31 8.29 10.05
N GLN A 600 -21.39 7.90 10.94
CA GLN A 600 -21.00 6.48 11.04
C GLN A 600 -21.75 5.67 12.12
N ASP A 601 -22.26 6.31 13.17
CA ASP A 601 -22.91 5.62 14.29
C ASP A 601 -24.41 5.93 14.38
N GLY A 602 -25.16 5.55 13.35
CA GLY A 602 -26.63 5.55 13.38
C GLY A 602 -27.24 4.48 14.30
N GLY A 603 -26.44 3.70 15.04
CA GLY A 603 -26.93 2.62 15.87
C GLY A 603 -26.07 2.41 17.12
N ASP A 604 -26.70 2.60 18.29
CA ASP A 604 -26.22 2.31 19.65
C ASP A 604 -24.89 3.01 20.04
N PRO A 605 -24.82 3.81 21.12
CA PRO A 605 -23.55 4.28 21.70
C PRO A 605 -22.73 3.11 22.30
N SER A 606 -22.52 2.07 21.51
CA SER A 606 -21.91 0.82 21.90
C SER A 606 -20.51 1.11 22.42
N VAL A 607 -20.26 0.61 23.63
CA VAL A 607 -18.96 0.66 24.27
C VAL A 607 -17.96 0.01 23.32
N HIS A 608 -17.00 0.76 22.78
CA HIS A 608 -15.93 0.14 22.00
C HIS A 608 -14.99 -0.58 22.95
N PHE A 609 -14.72 -1.85 22.67
CA PHE A 609 -13.78 -2.66 23.43
C PHE A 609 -12.53 -2.86 22.59
N TYR A 610 -11.38 -2.48 23.14
CA TYR A 610 -10.08 -2.78 22.53
C TYR A 610 -9.34 -3.77 23.40
N THR A 611 -8.80 -4.81 22.78
CA THR A 611 -8.14 -5.93 23.44
C THR A 611 -6.66 -5.96 23.12
N TYR A 612 -5.87 -5.95 24.18
CA TYR A 612 -4.43 -6.09 24.17
C TYR A 612 -4.09 -7.38 24.91
N ASN A 613 -3.98 -8.50 24.20
CA ASN A 613 -3.74 -9.80 24.82
C ASN A 613 -2.37 -10.36 24.46
N ARG A 614 -1.56 -10.71 25.46
CA ARG A 614 -0.19 -11.20 25.28
C ARG A 614 0.68 -10.19 24.52
N ASN A 615 0.72 -8.95 25.00
CA ASN A 615 1.60 -7.93 24.44
C ASN A 615 2.72 -7.56 25.41
N VAL A 616 3.90 -7.26 24.87
CA VAL A 616 5.08 -6.83 25.65
C VAL A 616 5.45 -5.41 25.24
N PHE A 617 5.48 -4.49 26.21
CA PHE A 617 5.99 -3.14 26.07
C PHE A 617 7.28 -3.03 26.86
N GLN A 618 8.42 -3.08 26.17
CA GLN A 618 9.72 -3.11 26.80
C GLN A 618 10.68 -2.01 26.32
N ASN A 619 11.36 -1.36 27.26
CA ASN A 619 12.43 -0.40 26.97
C ASN A 619 12.02 0.73 26.03
N ASN A 620 10.76 1.16 26.09
CA ASN A 620 10.30 2.27 25.27
C ASN A 620 10.46 3.60 26.01
N SER A 621 10.58 4.69 25.25
CA SER A 621 10.68 6.03 25.82
C SER A 621 9.73 7.05 25.19
N ALA A 622 9.43 8.08 25.97
CA ALA A 622 8.78 9.28 25.50
C ALA A 622 9.33 10.51 26.22
N ASP A 623 9.37 11.66 25.55
CA ASP A 623 9.84 12.92 26.15
C ASP A 623 8.72 13.77 26.79
N ASN A 624 7.45 13.52 26.45
CA ASN A 624 6.30 14.28 26.95
C ASN A 624 5.41 13.49 27.93
N ALA A 625 4.82 12.37 27.50
CA ALA A 625 3.95 11.53 28.32
C ALA A 625 4.06 10.05 27.94
N GLY A 626 3.60 9.14 28.82
CA GLY A 626 3.09 7.83 28.43
C GLY A 626 4.00 6.85 27.68
N ALA A 627 5.31 6.77 27.99
CA ALA A 627 6.31 5.99 27.23
C ALA A 627 5.86 4.64 26.63
N ALA A 628 5.06 3.82 27.32
CA ALA A 628 4.48 2.60 26.74
C ALA A 628 3.21 2.83 25.90
N PHE A 629 2.24 3.56 26.43
CA PHE A 629 0.92 3.75 25.85
C PHE A 629 0.36 5.11 26.26
N GLU A 630 -0.28 5.79 25.31
CA GLU A 630 -1.14 6.94 25.55
C GLU A 630 -2.42 6.84 24.71
N GLY A 631 -3.54 6.66 25.39
CA GLY A 631 -4.86 6.74 24.77
C GLY A 631 -5.46 8.07 25.16
N GLY A 632 -5.83 8.91 24.20
CA GLY A 632 -6.53 10.18 24.43
C GLY A 632 -7.92 10.09 23.84
N LEU A 633 -8.94 9.91 24.69
CA LEU A 633 -10.33 10.00 24.27
C LEU A 633 -10.78 11.46 24.35
N TYR A 634 -10.43 12.23 23.33
CA TYR A 634 -10.84 13.62 23.23
C TYR A 634 -12.24 13.73 22.63
N ASP A 635 -13.27 13.77 23.48
CA ASP A 635 -14.55 14.35 23.05
C ASP A 635 -14.40 15.88 23.08
N HIS A 636 -14.35 16.50 21.90
CA HIS A 636 -14.41 17.96 21.77
C HIS A 636 -15.77 18.53 22.17
N SER A 637 -16.79 17.68 22.33
CA SER A 637 -18.08 18.07 22.88
C SER A 637 -18.12 17.85 24.40
N PRO A 638 -18.68 18.77 25.19
CA PRO A 638 -18.90 18.57 26.62
C PRO A 638 -20.02 17.56 26.95
N THR A 639 -20.60 16.87 25.97
CA THR A 639 -21.87 16.13 26.14
C THR A 639 -21.81 14.61 25.97
N TYR A 640 -20.73 14.01 25.45
CA TYR A 640 -20.68 12.56 25.22
C TYR A 640 -19.30 11.97 25.54
N ALA A 641 -19.00 11.79 26.83
CA ALA A 641 -17.87 10.96 27.23
C ALA A 641 -18.01 9.57 26.58
N LEU A 642 -17.24 9.33 25.52
CA LEU A 642 -17.26 8.06 24.82
C LEU A 642 -16.83 6.97 25.80
N GLN A 643 -17.68 5.96 25.98
CA GLN A 643 -17.39 4.84 26.86
C GLN A 643 -16.53 3.82 26.10
N HIS A 644 -15.22 3.99 26.08
CA HIS A 644 -14.31 2.95 25.58
C HIS A 644 -13.86 2.08 26.74
N THR A 645 -13.59 0.81 26.48
CA THR A 645 -12.94 -0.10 27.43
C THR A 645 -11.65 -0.65 26.82
N LEU A 646 -10.51 -0.36 27.44
CA LEU A 646 -9.24 -1.00 27.13
C LEU A 646 -9.07 -2.24 28.03
N LEU A 647 -8.90 -3.41 27.41
CA LEU A 647 -8.61 -4.66 28.11
C LEU A 647 -7.18 -5.09 27.83
N PHE A 648 -6.30 -4.96 28.82
CA PHE A 648 -4.98 -5.56 28.80
C PHE A 648 -5.04 -6.93 29.47
N LYS A 649 -4.61 -7.97 28.75
CA LYS A 649 -4.66 -9.36 29.21
C LYS A 649 -3.32 -10.03 28.99
N ASN A 650 -2.83 -10.78 29.98
CA ASN A 650 -1.58 -11.56 29.89
C ASN A 650 -0.40 -10.74 29.33
N SER A 651 -0.33 -9.44 29.64
CA SER A 651 0.57 -8.48 29.00
C SER A 651 1.62 -7.96 29.98
N ALA A 652 2.70 -7.38 29.47
CA ALA A 652 3.82 -6.91 30.30
C ALA A 652 4.27 -5.49 29.91
N PHE A 653 4.59 -4.67 30.92
CA PHE A 653 5.15 -3.33 30.80
C PHE A 653 6.48 -3.26 31.56
N CYS A 654 7.60 -3.37 30.85
CA CYS A 654 8.92 -3.58 31.42
C CYS A 654 9.92 -2.48 31.02
N GLY A 655 10.47 -1.75 31.98
CA GLY A 655 11.59 -0.85 31.70
C GLY A 655 11.24 0.32 30.79
N ASN A 656 9.99 0.79 30.73
CA ASN A 656 9.64 1.98 29.95
C ASN A 656 9.99 3.23 30.76
N TRP A 657 10.56 4.25 30.11
CA TRP A 657 11.02 5.46 30.82
C TRP A 657 10.62 6.74 30.11
N MET A 658 10.41 7.78 30.90
CA MET A 658 10.30 9.13 30.38
C MET A 658 11.70 9.73 30.20
N GLU A 659 12.01 10.23 29.01
CA GLU A 659 13.21 11.04 28.81
C GLU A 659 13.05 12.40 29.54
N GLU A 660 14.14 12.92 30.10
CA GLU A 660 14.11 14.27 30.68
C GLU A 660 13.82 15.27 29.57
N HIS A 661 12.63 15.88 29.62
CA HIS A 661 12.29 16.96 28.71
C HIS A 661 13.30 18.12 28.91
N PRO A 662 13.97 18.65 27.86
CA PRO A 662 15.01 19.68 27.99
C PRO A 662 14.56 20.96 28.71
N LEU A 663 13.25 21.22 28.74
CA LEU A 663 12.64 22.36 29.42
C LEU A 663 12.01 22.04 30.78
N GLY A 664 12.19 20.83 31.31
CA GLY A 664 11.57 20.39 32.56
C GLY A 664 10.05 20.28 32.50
N LEU A 665 9.47 20.14 31.30
CA LEU A 665 8.02 20.01 31.06
C LEU A 665 7.53 18.56 31.13
N GLY A 666 8.43 17.60 31.30
CA GLY A 666 8.10 16.18 31.42
C GLY A 666 7.42 15.88 32.74
N ASN A 667 6.10 16.03 32.79
CA ASN A 667 5.26 15.66 33.92
C ASN A 667 4.47 14.39 33.53
N GLY A 668 5.05 13.20 33.74
CA GLY A 668 4.38 11.98 33.32
C GLY A 668 4.93 10.69 33.93
N ALA A 669 4.04 9.71 34.08
CA ALA A 669 4.39 8.32 34.36
C ALA A 669 4.91 7.63 33.08
N GLY A 670 5.77 6.62 33.22
CA GLY A 670 6.26 5.81 32.10
C GLY A 670 5.16 5.07 31.32
N SER A 671 3.95 4.98 31.89
CA SER A 671 2.74 4.56 31.18
C SER A 671 1.60 5.48 31.64
N LYS A 672 0.92 6.16 30.70
CA LYS A 672 -0.16 7.09 31.00
C LYS A 672 -1.41 6.66 30.23
N LEU A 673 -2.41 6.17 30.96
CA LEU A 673 -3.71 5.84 30.40
C LEU A 673 -4.67 6.98 30.72
N THR A 674 -5.31 7.56 29.72
CA THR A 674 -6.27 8.66 29.91
C THR A 674 -7.60 8.40 29.23
N GLY A 675 -8.68 8.55 30.01
CA GLY A 675 -10.06 8.44 29.51
C GLY A 675 -10.53 7.00 29.28
N GLY A 676 -11.83 6.78 29.49
CA GLY A 676 -12.46 5.48 29.31
C GLY A 676 -12.28 4.56 30.52
N ARG A 677 -12.73 3.31 30.38
CA ARG A 677 -12.55 2.24 31.37
C ARG A 677 -11.33 1.41 31.01
N HIS A 678 -10.58 1.00 32.02
CA HIS A 678 -9.41 0.15 31.84
C HIS A 678 -9.56 -1.14 32.65
N ARG A 679 -9.25 -2.27 32.03
CA ARG A 679 -9.26 -3.58 32.68
C ARG A 679 -7.94 -4.27 32.44
N PHE A 680 -7.33 -4.74 33.53
CA PHE A 680 -6.08 -5.48 33.51
C PHE A 680 -6.34 -6.89 34.04
N GLU A 681 -5.99 -7.90 33.24
CA GLU A 681 -6.08 -9.32 33.59
C GLU A 681 -4.72 -9.98 33.43
N ASN A 682 -4.11 -10.51 34.50
CA ASN A 682 -2.78 -11.13 34.44
C ASN A 682 -1.72 -10.21 33.82
N VAL A 683 -1.68 -8.93 34.20
CA VAL A 683 -0.70 -7.97 33.67
C VAL A 683 0.49 -7.84 34.63
N VAL A 684 1.70 -7.70 34.08
CA VAL A 684 2.94 -7.50 34.84
C VAL A 684 3.51 -6.11 34.58
N PHE A 685 3.87 -5.39 35.64
CA PHE A 685 4.58 -4.12 35.57
C PHE A 685 5.94 -4.23 36.28
N GLY A 686 7.03 -3.75 35.67
CA GLY A 686 8.35 -3.77 36.31
C GLY A 686 9.34 -2.76 35.73
N GLY A 687 10.12 -2.10 36.59
CA GLY A 687 11.21 -1.21 36.17
C GLY A 687 10.81 0.05 35.39
N ASN A 688 9.55 0.50 35.44
CA ASN A 688 9.13 1.71 34.72
C ASN A 688 9.52 2.95 35.51
N VAL A 689 10.15 3.94 34.85
CA VAL A 689 10.72 5.13 35.52
C VAL A 689 10.01 6.39 35.05
N ALA A 690 9.43 7.13 36.00
CA ALA A 690 8.92 8.48 35.76
C ALA A 690 10.06 9.51 35.72
N ALA A 691 9.93 10.55 34.89
CA ALA A 691 10.95 11.61 34.78
C ALA A 691 11.15 12.35 36.10
N THR A 692 12.36 12.86 36.33
CA THR A 692 12.88 13.56 37.52
C THR A 692 12.31 14.99 37.72
N GLY A 693 11.09 15.27 37.26
CA GLY A 693 10.40 16.56 37.38
C GLY A 693 10.04 16.96 38.82
N THR A 694 9.71 18.24 39.05
CA THR A 694 9.49 18.83 40.39
C THR A 694 8.30 18.27 41.20
N ASP A 695 7.54 17.31 40.67
CA ASP A 695 6.48 16.55 41.37
C ASP A 695 6.85 15.08 41.63
N THR A 696 8.15 14.77 41.66
CA THR A 696 8.70 13.40 41.77
C THR A 696 8.73 12.79 43.14
N VAL A 697 8.35 13.53 44.18
CA VAL A 697 8.42 13.00 45.55
C VAL A 697 7.43 11.83 45.75
N ASN A 698 6.47 11.63 44.83
CA ASN A 698 5.50 10.53 44.85
C ASN A 698 5.31 9.76 43.51
N SER A 699 6.10 9.98 42.46
CA SER A 699 5.83 9.44 41.10
C SER A 699 6.35 8.02 40.82
N ARG A 700 6.73 7.25 41.85
CA ARG A 700 7.13 5.85 41.69
C ARG A 700 5.87 4.99 41.53
N HIS A 701 5.58 4.60 40.29
CA HIS A 701 4.35 3.91 39.90
C HIS A 701 3.09 4.62 40.41
N ASP A 702 2.98 5.91 40.11
CA ASP A 702 1.67 6.55 40.18
C ASP A 702 0.88 6.12 38.95
N VAL A 703 0.11 5.03 39.08
CA VAL A 703 -1.18 4.97 38.36
C VAL A 703 -2.06 6.05 38.99
N ARG A 704 -1.68 7.32 38.79
CA ARG A 704 -2.40 8.46 39.36
C ARG A 704 -3.67 8.58 38.54
N HIS A 705 -4.74 8.06 39.13
CA HIS A 705 -6.11 8.09 38.66
C HIS A 705 -6.53 9.54 38.40
N CYS A 706 -6.34 10.04 37.20
CA CYS A 706 -6.95 11.29 36.76
C CYS A 706 -7.80 11.00 35.53
N CYS A 707 -9.07 10.66 35.77
CA CYS A 707 -10.12 10.77 34.78
C CYS A 707 -10.37 12.26 34.56
N CYS A 708 -9.69 12.86 33.58
CA CYS A 708 -9.92 14.25 33.20
C CYS A 708 -11.21 14.37 32.39
N ILE A 709 -12.32 14.63 33.06
CA ILE A 709 -13.55 15.08 32.41
C ILE A 709 -13.59 16.62 32.50
N GLY A 710 -13.07 17.28 31.46
CA GLY A 710 -13.17 18.73 31.24
C GLY A 710 -11.89 19.55 31.45
N ASN A 711 -11.70 20.51 30.54
CA ASN A 711 -10.71 21.61 30.49
C ASN A 711 -9.37 21.35 31.21
N GLU A 712 -8.44 20.69 30.51
CA GLU A 712 -7.02 20.72 30.88
C GLU A 712 -6.51 22.17 30.77
N VAL A 713 -5.97 22.71 31.86
CA VAL A 713 -5.28 24.00 31.83
C VAL A 713 -3.80 23.72 32.07
N ALA A 714 -3.00 23.86 31.02
CA ALA A 714 -1.54 23.68 31.03
C ALA A 714 -1.04 22.25 31.33
N GLY A 715 -1.66 21.23 30.75
CA GLY A 715 -1.23 19.81 30.91
C GLY A 715 -1.50 19.23 32.30
N HIS A 716 -2.22 19.97 33.14
CA HIS A 716 -2.71 19.52 34.43
C HIS A 716 -4.24 19.49 34.45
N CYS A 717 -4.77 18.38 34.95
CA CYS A 717 -6.17 18.26 35.31
C CYS A 717 -6.45 19.24 36.47
N ALA A 718 -7.12 20.38 36.21
CA ALA A 718 -7.42 21.35 37.27
C ALA A 718 -8.36 20.77 38.35
N ASN A 719 -9.12 19.74 37.99
CA ASN A 719 -9.89 18.89 38.90
C ASN A 719 -9.64 17.41 38.53
N CYS A 720 -8.64 16.75 39.13
CA CYS A 720 -8.62 15.29 39.09
C CYS A 720 -9.83 14.79 39.89
N PHE A 721 -10.89 14.39 39.18
CA PHE A 721 -11.86 13.51 39.80
C PHE A 721 -11.13 12.17 40.02
N THR A 722 -11.16 11.68 41.26
CA THR A 722 -10.95 10.25 41.50
C THR A 722 -11.94 9.55 40.58
N CYS A 723 -11.42 8.82 39.57
CA CYS A 723 -12.22 7.86 38.84
C CYS A 723 -13.01 7.08 39.89
N ALA A 724 -14.32 6.96 39.72
CA ALA A 724 -15.08 6.15 40.65
C ALA A 724 -14.52 4.72 40.57
N ALA A 725 -14.45 4.00 41.70
CA ALA A 725 -13.76 2.70 41.81
C ALA A 725 -14.34 1.60 40.88
N ASP A 726 -15.36 1.92 40.09
CA ASP A 726 -15.99 1.12 39.05
C ASP A 726 -15.41 1.32 37.62
N GLU A 727 -14.44 2.23 37.43
CA GLU A 727 -13.88 2.53 36.10
C GLU A 727 -12.59 1.74 35.77
N GLU A 728 -11.87 1.25 36.78
CA GLU A 728 -10.72 0.38 36.60
C GLU A 728 -10.89 -0.97 37.31
N VAL A 729 -10.52 -2.06 36.62
CA VAL A 729 -10.63 -3.42 37.17
C VAL A 729 -9.30 -4.16 37.02
N TYR A 730 -8.70 -4.56 38.14
CA TYR A 730 -7.49 -5.38 38.19
C TYR A 730 -7.84 -6.80 38.62
N ILE A 731 -7.51 -7.79 37.79
CA ILE A 731 -7.75 -9.21 38.03
C ILE A 731 -6.41 -9.92 37.91
N ASP A 732 -5.97 -10.58 38.99
CA ASP A 732 -4.72 -11.35 39.01
C ASP A 732 -3.51 -10.57 38.46
N THR A 733 -3.47 -9.25 38.72
CA THR A 733 -2.48 -8.31 38.15
C THR A 733 -1.54 -7.82 39.25
N ASP A 734 -0.23 -7.97 39.03
CA ASP A 734 0.80 -7.55 39.97
C ASP A 734 1.21 -6.10 39.67
N VAL A 735 0.79 -5.17 40.54
CA VAL A 735 1.13 -3.74 40.44
C VAL A 735 2.14 -3.39 41.54
N PRO A 736 3.42 -3.09 41.21
CA PRO A 736 4.41 -2.67 42.20
C PRO A 736 3.93 -1.47 43.02
N GLY A 737 4.09 -1.53 44.34
CA GLY A 737 3.59 -0.50 45.27
C GLY A 737 2.13 -0.68 45.71
N MET A 738 1.34 -1.49 45.01
CA MET A 738 0.00 -1.90 45.44
C MET A 738 0.07 -3.15 46.33
N ASN A 739 -0.78 -3.25 47.36
CA ASN A 739 -0.88 -4.41 48.25
C ASN A 739 0.44 -4.87 48.92
N GLY A 740 1.43 -3.97 49.07
CA GLY A 740 2.72 -4.29 49.67
C GLY A 740 3.69 -5.04 48.76
N ILE A 741 3.40 -5.13 47.45
CA ILE A 741 4.34 -5.65 46.46
C ILE A 741 5.57 -4.71 46.40
N PRO A 742 6.79 -5.21 46.64
CA PRO A 742 8.00 -4.38 46.59
C PRO A 742 8.13 -3.68 45.24
N ILE A 743 8.54 -2.41 45.27
CA ILE A 743 8.97 -1.71 44.06
C ILE A 743 10.30 -2.35 43.66
N SER A 744 10.29 -3.11 42.57
CA SER A 744 11.48 -3.67 41.95
C SER A 744 11.99 -2.72 40.88
N ASP A 745 13.25 -2.29 41.02
CA ASP A 745 13.99 -1.60 39.96
C ASP A 745 14.48 -2.58 38.88
N GLU A 746 14.39 -3.91 39.13
CA GLU A 746 14.74 -4.93 38.13
C GLU A 746 13.65 -4.97 37.05
N ALA A 747 14.08 -4.83 35.78
CA ALA A 747 13.22 -4.96 34.62
C ALA A 747 12.58 -6.36 34.62
N CYS A 748 11.26 -6.42 34.47
CA CYS A 748 10.62 -7.71 34.21
C CYS A 748 11.10 -8.27 32.86
N ASP A 749 11.31 -9.59 32.79
CA ASP A 749 11.54 -10.29 31.53
C ASP A 749 10.20 -10.50 30.83
N GLY A 750 9.72 -9.46 30.13
CA GLY A 750 8.44 -9.51 29.42
C GLY A 750 8.37 -10.65 28.38
N TYR A 751 9.51 -11.04 27.82
CA TYR A 751 9.63 -12.13 26.85
C TYR A 751 9.49 -13.52 27.49
N ALA A 752 9.63 -13.65 28.81
CA ALA A 752 9.31 -14.90 29.51
C ALA A 752 7.80 -15.16 29.62
N ILE A 753 6.97 -14.12 29.45
CA ILE A 753 5.52 -14.15 29.66
C ILE A 753 4.77 -14.33 28.34
N VAL A 754 5.30 -13.79 27.25
CA VAL A 754 4.74 -13.88 25.90
C VAL A 754 5.77 -14.58 25.01
N PRO A 755 5.43 -15.69 24.33
CA PRO A 755 6.30 -16.23 23.30
C PRO A 755 6.48 -15.12 22.27
N SER A 756 7.67 -14.52 22.21
CA SER A 756 7.99 -13.55 21.16
C SER A 756 7.58 -14.16 19.82
N ALA A 757 6.89 -13.39 18.98
CA ALA A 757 6.82 -13.74 17.57
C ALA A 757 8.26 -14.08 17.15
N PRO A 758 8.51 -15.28 16.59
CA PRO A 758 9.86 -15.75 16.37
C PRO A 758 10.63 -14.64 15.69
N SER A 759 11.79 -14.27 16.25
CA SER A 759 12.78 -13.45 15.56
C SER A 759 13.26 -14.29 14.37
N LEU A 760 12.40 -14.44 13.36
CA LEU A 760 12.75 -15.10 12.13
C LEU A 760 13.90 -14.26 11.62
N GLY A 761 15.09 -14.87 11.55
CA GLY A 761 16.23 -14.32 10.84
C GLY A 761 15.90 -14.26 9.35
N TYR A 762 14.90 -13.45 8.99
CA TYR A 762 14.41 -13.24 7.64
C TYR A 762 15.52 -12.69 6.75
N THR A 763 16.48 -11.98 7.35
CA THR A 763 17.72 -11.55 6.70
C THR A 763 18.56 -12.70 6.12
N ALA A 764 18.46 -13.93 6.65
CA ALA A 764 19.20 -15.07 6.11
C ALA A 764 18.55 -15.69 4.86
N CYS A 765 17.23 -15.57 4.68
CA CYS A 765 16.54 -16.18 3.53
C CYS A 765 16.35 -15.21 2.35
N VAL A 766 16.20 -13.90 2.59
CA VAL A 766 15.91 -12.91 1.54
C VAL A 766 17.16 -12.49 0.75
N ALA A 767 18.36 -12.66 1.32
CA ALA A 767 19.62 -12.33 0.63
C ALA A 767 20.04 -13.34 -0.47
N SER A 768 19.29 -14.44 -0.65
CA SER A 768 19.54 -15.42 -1.72
C SER A 768 18.57 -15.19 -2.87
N PRO A 769 19.02 -14.86 -4.09
CA PRO A 769 18.15 -14.80 -5.25
C PRO A 769 17.61 -16.21 -5.50
N VAL A 770 16.32 -16.41 -5.27
CA VAL A 770 15.47 -17.55 -5.69
C VAL A 770 16.28 -18.84 -5.95
N SER A 771 16.88 -19.41 -4.91
CA SER A 771 17.24 -20.83 -4.93
C SER A 771 16.08 -21.59 -4.31
N THR A 772 15.62 -22.64 -4.99
CA THR A 772 14.47 -23.52 -4.64
C THR A 772 14.60 -24.28 -3.31
N SER A 773 15.46 -23.84 -2.38
CA SER A 773 15.81 -24.58 -1.16
C SER A 773 15.53 -23.83 0.15
N CYS A 774 14.81 -22.72 0.14
CA CYS A 774 14.26 -22.14 1.37
C CYS A 774 12.77 -22.43 1.44
N SER A 775 12.44 -23.54 2.13
CA SER A 775 11.07 -23.96 2.47
C SER A 775 10.56 -23.29 3.74
#